data_AF-A0A8B9LRI5-F1
#
_entry.id   AF-A0A8B9LRI5-F1
#
_cell.length_a   1.000
_cell.length_b   1.000
_cell.length_c   1.000
_cell.angle_alpha   90.00
_cell.angle_beta   90.00
_cell.angle_gamma   90.00
#
_symmetry.space_group_name_H-M   'P 1'
#
loop_
_entity.id
_entity.type
_entity.pdbx_description
1 polymer ?
#
loop_
_entity_poly.entity_id
_entity_poly.type
_entity_poly.pdbx_seq_one_letter_code
_entity_poly.pdbx_strand_id
1 'polypeptide(L)'
;DHRTELNGTDRLIVRRGRPFTINLNLRSGSYQPGVNQLQITQYGTRADFGLSATIDDTCWSAAVTSPPGEIVSLSICSAPDAPIGRYTVTLDGWAQFELILLFNPWCPRDVVYMDSEEKLEEYVLAQDGIIYRGDAKYPIPSAWEFGQFEEGILDACLRILDVNPKYQRNPGKDCSGRRNPIYVSRVLSAMVNSNDRDNGVLEGCWRDTFDGGVSPMSWRGSVEILRTWNTTSCLPVRYGQCWVFAAVACTVSRALGIPCRVVTNYLSAHDTNANLVIERYVDENGKLLNVSKDMIWNYHCWVESWMSRPDLKAGFDGWQASDPTPQEKSENVFCCGPVPVQAIKEGELTFKYDASFVFAEVNADVETFLRYKDGNTRKITSTSQVGQKISTKSVGSDQREDITHLYKYPEGSDEERAAFEKAKHQNKLLNQQNNTGLHVNIKVSLEMRKGCDFDVFAVVTNNTSVDKKCRLVFASRAITYDGTIGQECGFKDLLNVELPPGGERKVQLRLNYSKYCNVITQDNLIRLGALLIDYSTRDAVLAMRTIVLENPEIKIRILGEPKVNRQLAAELTMQNNLPEPLGACCFSIEGANLTGGKTITERFLDTDCSCDQHIYMHTYPNTNTLPLFNPTGNQETTKMCSPKDRNHLVK
;
A
#
# COMPACT_ATOMS: atom_id res chain seq x y z
N ASP A 1 -18.81 22.79 -7.00
CA ASP A 1 -19.59 21.84 -7.84
C ASP A 1 -18.83 20.59 -8.23
N HIS A 2 -17.66 20.70 -8.87
CA HIS A 2 -16.94 19.51 -9.34
C HIS A 2 -16.01 18.85 -8.32
N ARG A 3 -15.89 19.39 -7.09
CA ARG A 3 -15.00 18.84 -6.05
C ARG A 3 -13.56 18.75 -6.56
N THR A 4 -13.10 19.85 -7.14
CA THR A 4 -11.79 20.01 -7.80
C THR A 4 -11.06 21.27 -7.34
N GLU A 5 -11.67 22.06 -6.45
CA GLU A 5 -11.13 23.32 -5.89
C GLU A 5 -9.78 23.16 -5.18
N LEU A 6 -9.50 21.97 -4.63
CA LEU A 6 -8.22 21.67 -3.99
C LEU A 6 -7.05 21.66 -4.99
N ASN A 7 -7.30 21.51 -6.29
CA ASN A 7 -6.27 21.55 -7.34
C ASN A 7 -5.86 22.99 -7.71
N GLY A 8 -6.41 24.00 -7.05
CA GLY A 8 -6.26 25.41 -7.44
C GLY A 8 -7.33 25.87 -8.44
N THR A 9 -7.28 27.16 -8.77
CA THR A 9 -8.27 27.84 -9.62
C THR A 9 -7.66 28.45 -10.89
N ASP A 10 -6.41 28.12 -11.20
CA ASP A 10 -5.67 28.60 -12.36
C ASP A 10 -6.07 27.88 -13.67
N ARG A 11 -6.68 26.69 -13.56
CA ARG A 11 -7.09 25.85 -14.68
C ARG A 11 -8.50 25.31 -14.50
N LEU A 12 -9.18 25.02 -15.62
CA LEU A 12 -10.50 24.40 -15.61
C LEU A 12 -10.38 22.87 -15.47
N ILE A 13 -10.69 22.37 -14.28
CA ILE A 13 -10.68 20.94 -13.95
C ILE A 13 -12.10 20.54 -13.54
N VAL A 14 -12.70 19.63 -14.31
CA VAL A 14 -14.07 19.16 -14.08
C VAL A 14 -14.12 17.64 -14.07
N ARG A 15 -15.26 17.10 -13.65
CA ARG A 15 -15.52 15.66 -13.58
C ARG A 15 -16.61 15.29 -14.57
N ARG A 16 -16.47 14.15 -15.25
CA ARG A 16 -17.38 13.72 -16.31
C ARG A 16 -18.82 13.49 -15.85
N GLY A 17 -19.79 13.58 -16.75
CA GLY A 17 -21.20 13.34 -16.40
C GLY A 17 -21.81 14.37 -15.45
N ARG A 18 -21.18 15.55 -15.30
CA ARG A 18 -21.72 16.68 -14.52
C ARG A 18 -21.60 17.97 -15.34
N PRO A 19 -22.66 18.80 -15.41
CA PRO A 19 -22.60 20.05 -16.14
C PRO A 19 -21.70 21.08 -15.44
N PHE A 20 -20.95 21.86 -16.23
CA PHE A 20 -20.23 23.06 -15.80
C PHE A 20 -20.66 24.26 -16.67
N THR A 21 -20.40 25.48 -16.20
CA THR A 21 -20.78 26.70 -16.93
C THR A 21 -19.55 27.50 -17.33
N ILE A 22 -19.53 27.98 -18.57
CA ILE A 22 -18.57 28.97 -19.06
C ILE A 22 -19.30 30.25 -19.47
N ASN A 23 -18.64 31.40 -19.33
CA ASN A 23 -19.17 32.69 -19.76
C ASN A 23 -18.35 33.21 -20.93
N LEU A 24 -19.02 33.50 -22.05
CA LEU A 24 -18.43 34.06 -23.26
C LEU A 24 -18.80 35.54 -23.35
N ASN A 25 -17.78 36.40 -23.40
CA ASN A 25 -17.96 37.82 -23.70
C ASN A 25 -17.92 38.04 -25.21
N LEU A 26 -19.08 38.30 -25.81
CA LEU A 26 -19.19 38.50 -27.25
C LEU A 26 -18.92 39.97 -27.60
N ARG A 27 -17.99 40.22 -28.52
CA ARG A 27 -17.75 41.59 -29.05
C ARG A 27 -18.88 42.05 -29.98
N SER A 28 -19.50 41.12 -30.69
CA SER A 28 -20.66 41.32 -31.56
C SER A 28 -21.26 39.98 -31.95
N GLY A 29 -22.59 39.89 -32.08
CA GLY A 29 -23.29 38.68 -32.50
C GLY A 29 -24.07 37.99 -31.37
N SER A 30 -24.73 36.88 -31.70
CA SER A 30 -25.49 36.04 -30.77
C SER A 30 -25.04 34.59 -30.92
N TYR A 31 -24.80 33.91 -29.80
CA TYR A 31 -24.48 32.49 -29.78
C TYR A 31 -25.79 31.72 -29.55
N GLN A 32 -26.34 31.08 -30.59
CA GLN A 32 -27.71 30.56 -30.63
C GLN A 32 -27.81 29.06 -30.95
N PRO A 33 -28.80 28.36 -30.35
CA PRO A 33 -29.18 27.00 -30.72
C PRO A 33 -29.37 26.82 -32.24
N GLY A 34 -28.85 25.73 -32.79
CA GLY A 34 -28.99 25.38 -34.22
C GLY A 34 -28.08 26.14 -35.19
N VAL A 35 -27.32 27.14 -34.72
CA VAL A 35 -26.35 27.90 -35.53
C VAL A 35 -24.91 27.62 -35.09
N ASN A 36 -24.67 27.59 -33.79
CA ASN A 36 -23.34 27.45 -33.20
C ASN A 36 -23.05 26.00 -32.74
N GLN A 37 -21.79 25.59 -32.88
CA GLN A 37 -21.29 24.27 -32.52
C GLN A 37 -20.07 24.35 -31.61
N LEU A 38 -19.98 23.34 -30.74
CA LEU A 38 -18.82 23.08 -29.91
C LEU A 38 -18.13 21.82 -30.42
N GLN A 39 -16.80 21.91 -30.49
CA GLN A 39 -15.95 20.78 -30.79
C GLN A 39 -15.03 20.54 -29.60
N ILE A 40 -14.99 19.30 -29.13
CA ILE A 40 -14.12 18.87 -28.04
C ILE A 40 -13.22 17.75 -28.55
N THR A 41 -11.91 17.97 -28.43
CA THR A 41 -10.90 17.05 -28.93
C THR A 41 -9.93 16.65 -27.84
N GLN A 42 -9.59 15.37 -27.83
CA GLN A 42 -8.43 14.80 -27.20
C GLN A 42 -7.72 13.95 -28.27
N TYR A 43 -6.45 13.60 -28.08
CA TYR A 43 -5.70 12.88 -29.11
C TYR A 43 -6.42 11.59 -29.55
N GLY A 44 -6.86 11.55 -30.82
CA GLY A 44 -7.58 10.41 -31.40
C GLY A 44 -9.05 10.24 -30.95
N THR A 45 -9.59 11.16 -30.14
CA THR A 45 -10.98 11.17 -29.68
C THR A 45 -11.60 12.56 -29.92
N ARG A 46 -12.75 12.61 -30.58
CA ARG A 46 -13.44 13.88 -30.92
C ARG A 46 -14.93 13.75 -30.69
N ALA A 47 -15.54 14.80 -30.16
CA ALA A 47 -16.98 14.98 -30.09
C ALA A 47 -17.35 16.35 -30.67
N ASP A 48 -18.35 16.36 -31.55
CA ASP A 48 -18.94 17.57 -32.12
C ASP A 48 -20.41 17.60 -31.69
N PHE A 49 -20.85 18.72 -31.12
CA PHE A 49 -22.23 18.87 -30.66
C PHE A 49 -22.70 20.32 -30.79
N GLY A 50 -23.95 20.46 -31.23
CA GLY A 50 -24.60 21.76 -31.32
C GLY A 50 -25.16 22.22 -29.98
N LEU A 51 -25.52 23.49 -29.91
CA LEU A 51 -26.29 24.03 -28.80
C LEU A 51 -27.75 23.55 -28.81
N SER A 52 -28.22 23.08 -27.66
CA SER A 52 -29.61 22.69 -27.40
C SER A 52 -30.29 23.66 -26.43
N ALA A 53 -31.62 23.53 -26.28
CA ALA A 53 -32.38 24.30 -25.29
C ALA A 53 -32.19 23.78 -23.86
N THR A 54 -31.87 22.49 -23.70
CA THR A 54 -31.68 21.81 -22.42
C THR A 54 -30.45 20.92 -22.46
N ILE A 55 -29.78 20.75 -21.33
CA ILE A 55 -28.67 19.82 -21.18
C ILE A 55 -29.17 18.37 -21.25
N ASP A 56 -28.45 17.55 -22.00
CA ASP A 56 -28.53 16.09 -21.95
C ASP A 56 -27.29 15.58 -21.18
N ASP A 57 -27.51 14.96 -20.03
CA ASP A 57 -26.47 14.45 -19.15
C ASP A 57 -26.07 12.99 -19.47
N THR A 58 -26.55 12.43 -20.59
CA THR A 58 -26.13 11.12 -21.12
C THR A 58 -24.99 11.23 -22.13
N CYS A 59 -24.81 12.40 -22.75
CA CYS A 59 -23.87 12.61 -23.84
C CYS A 59 -23.13 13.95 -23.71
N TRP A 60 -22.21 14.24 -24.63
CA TRP A 60 -21.68 15.60 -24.75
C TRP A 60 -22.77 16.53 -25.25
N SER A 61 -23.12 17.54 -24.46
CA SER A 61 -24.17 18.50 -24.77
C SER A 61 -23.83 19.90 -24.25
N ALA A 62 -24.42 20.92 -24.87
CA ALA A 62 -24.32 22.29 -24.38
C ALA A 62 -25.63 23.05 -24.56
N ALA A 63 -25.97 23.89 -23.60
CA ALA A 63 -27.19 24.70 -23.62
C ALA A 63 -26.88 26.14 -23.21
N VAL A 64 -27.57 27.08 -23.85
CA VAL A 64 -27.53 28.50 -23.47
C VAL A 64 -28.39 28.70 -22.23
N THR A 65 -27.81 29.26 -21.18
CA THR A 65 -28.48 29.45 -19.87
C THR A 65 -28.74 30.92 -19.54
N SER A 66 -28.07 31.86 -20.20
CA SER A 66 -28.30 33.29 -20.02
C SER A 66 -29.33 33.83 -21.02
N PRO A 67 -30.06 34.90 -20.69
CA PRO A 67 -30.83 35.66 -21.68
C PRO A 67 -29.90 36.27 -22.74
N PRO A 68 -30.43 36.70 -23.90
CA PRO A 68 -29.66 37.40 -24.93
C PRO A 68 -28.99 38.67 -24.36
N GLY A 69 -27.70 38.84 -24.62
CA GLY A 69 -26.91 39.97 -24.13
C GLY A 69 -25.45 39.88 -24.56
N GLU A 70 -24.60 40.76 -24.02
CA GLU A 70 -23.16 40.78 -24.33
C GLU A 70 -22.39 39.58 -23.75
N ILE A 71 -22.93 38.98 -22.68
CA ILE A 71 -22.38 37.78 -22.05
C ILE A 71 -23.33 36.60 -22.33
N VAL A 72 -22.78 35.54 -22.92
CA VAL A 72 -23.50 34.27 -23.08
C VAL A 72 -22.95 33.23 -22.11
N SER A 73 -23.80 32.75 -21.22
CA SER A 73 -23.49 31.64 -20.31
C SER A 73 -23.88 30.32 -20.97
N LEU A 74 -22.89 29.46 -21.19
CA LEU A 74 -23.07 28.12 -21.73
C LEU A 74 -22.90 27.11 -20.63
N SER A 75 -23.93 26.31 -20.39
CA SER A 75 -23.78 25.06 -19.65
C SER A 75 -23.28 24.00 -20.61
N ILE A 76 -22.27 23.23 -20.22
CA ILE A 76 -21.67 22.15 -20.99
C ILE A 76 -21.68 20.91 -20.10
N CYS A 77 -22.12 19.77 -20.63
CA CYS A 77 -22.07 18.48 -19.94
C CYS A 77 -21.31 17.48 -20.81
N SER A 78 -20.48 16.66 -20.19
CA SER A 78 -19.86 15.51 -20.86
C SER A 78 -20.64 14.23 -20.59
N ALA A 79 -20.50 13.25 -21.47
CA ALA A 79 -21.00 11.91 -21.21
C ALA A 79 -20.39 11.33 -19.90
N PRO A 80 -21.15 10.59 -19.08
CA PRO A 80 -20.62 9.92 -17.88
C PRO A 80 -19.52 8.89 -18.18
N ASP A 81 -19.42 8.43 -19.42
CA ASP A 81 -18.39 7.50 -19.91
C ASP A 81 -17.37 8.19 -20.83
N ALA A 82 -17.28 9.52 -20.79
CA ALA A 82 -16.26 10.25 -21.53
C ALA A 82 -14.85 9.81 -21.05
N PRO A 83 -13.86 9.68 -21.96
CA PRO A 83 -12.48 9.46 -21.58
C PRO A 83 -11.96 10.56 -20.65
N ILE A 84 -11.12 10.20 -19.67
CA ILE A 84 -10.46 11.20 -18.84
C ILE A 84 -9.21 11.75 -19.53
N GLY A 85 -8.77 12.93 -19.11
CA GLY A 85 -7.51 13.54 -19.55
C GLY A 85 -7.64 15.00 -19.97
N ARG A 86 -6.63 15.48 -20.71
CA ARG A 86 -6.61 16.84 -21.27
C ARG A 86 -7.42 16.89 -22.56
N TYR A 87 -8.24 17.93 -22.66
CA TYR A 87 -9.10 18.25 -23.77
C TYR A 87 -8.85 19.67 -24.24
N THR A 88 -8.86 19.84 -25.56
CA THR A 88 -8.99 21.14 -26.20
C THR A 88 -10.45 21.34 -26.56
N VAL A 89 -11.03 22.45 -26.13
CA VAL A 89 -12.40 22.86 -26.48
C VAL A 89 -12.32 23.99 -27.49
N THR A 90 -12.98 23.83 -28.62
CA THR A 90 -13.06 24.82 -29.70
C THR A 90 -14.51 25.24 -29.91
N LEU A 91 -14.76 26.55 -29.89
CA LEU A 91 -16.08 27.15 -30.10
C LEU A 91 -16.11 27.78 -31.49
N ASP A 92 -16.80 27.15 -32.45
CA ASP A 92 -16.93 27.59 -33.85
C ASP A 92 -15.60 27.98 -34.55
N GLY A 93 -14.47 27.46 -34.07
CA GLY A 93 -13.13 27.81 -34.56
C GLY A 93 -12.61 29.20 -34.17
N TRP A 94 -13.38 29.98 -33.40
CA TRP A 94 -13.03 31.36 -33.04
C TRP A 94 -12.42 31.50 -31.65
N ALA A 95 -12.75 30.58 -30.74
CA ALA A 95 -12.18 30.52 -29.41
C ALA A 95 -11.74 29.11 -29.07
N GLN A 96 -10.64 29.01 -28.32
CA GLN A 96 -10.07 27.75 -27.87
C GLN A 96 -9.61 27.88 -26.41
N PHE A 97 -9.90 26.86 -25.60
CA PHE A 97 -9.39 26.75 -24.24
C PHE A 97 -9.15 25.28 -23.86
N GLU A 98 -8.39 25.06 -22.79
CA GLU A 98 -8.05 23.72 -22.29
C GLU A 98 -8.93 23.32 -21.10
N LEU A 99 -9.25 22.03 -21.04
CA LEU A 99 -10.08 21.41 -20.02
C LEU A 99 -9.39 20.12 -19.54
N ILE A 100 -9.38 19.89 -18.22
CA ILE A 100 -9.04 18.57 -17.68
C ILE A 100 -10.33 17.90 -17.22
N LEU A 101 -10.59 16.71 -17.76
CA LEU A 101 -11.75 15.89 -17.41
C LEU A 101 -11.31 14.68 -16.57
N LEU A 102 -11.89 14.53 -15.38
CA LEU A 102 -11.60 13.45 -14.43
C LEU A 102 -12.79 12.49 -14.28
N PHE A 103 -12.56 11.34 -13.65
CA PHE A 103 -13.63 10.45 -13.21
C PHE A 103 -14.53 11.15 -12.17
N ASN A 104 -15.80 10.76 -12.13
CA ASN A 104 -16.80 11.39 -11.29
C ASN A 104 -17.49 10.41 -10.33
N PRO A 105 -16.93 10.21 -9.13
CA PRO A 105 -17.51 9.28 -8.18
C PRO A 105 -18.78 9.83 -7.48
N TRP A 106 -19.16 11.10 -7.75
CA TRP A 106 -20.45 11.69 -7.35
C TRP A 106 -21.57 11.53 -8.41
N CYS A 107 -21.26 11.04 -9.61
CA CYS A 107 -22.27 10.87 -10.67
C CYS A 107 -22.82 9.43 -10.65
N PRO A 108 -24.13 9.21 -10.39
CA PRO A 108 -24.72 7.86 -10.35
C PRO A 108 -24.60 7.03 -11.63
N ARG A 109 -24.31 7.68 -12.77
CA ARG A 109 -24.10 7.01 -14.07
C ARG A 109 -22.63 6.73 -14.37
N ASP A 110 -21.72 7.24 -13.56
CA ASP A 110 -20.31 6.95 -13.70
C ASP A 110 -20.03 5.58 -13.06
N VAL A 111 -19.22 4.78 -13.74
CA VAL A 111 -18.80 3.45 -13.27
C VAL A 111 -18.00 3.48 -11.97
N VAL A 112 -17.47 4.63 -11.54
CA VAL A 112 -16.80 4.81 -10.24
C VAL A 112 -17.70 5.42 -9.15
N TYR A 113 -19.03 5.49 -9.38
CA TYR A 113 -19.97 6.08 -8.43
C TYR A 113 -19.89 5.45 -7.04
N MET A 114 -19.87 6.28 -6.01
CA MET A 114 -19.94 5.89 -4.62
C MET A 114 -21.00 6.75 -3.93
N ASP A 115 -21.93 6.11 -3.23
CA ASP A 115 -23.13 6.75 -2.65
C ASP A 115 -22.86 7.48 -1.32
N SER A 116 -21.75 7.18 -0.67
CA SER A 116 -21.38 7.73 0.64
C SER A 116 -20.41 8.90 0.50
N GLU A 117 -20.88 10.11 0.86
CA GLU A 117 -20.04 11.31 0.92
C GLU A 117 -18.86 11.15 1.89
N GLU A 118 -19.06 10.51 3.05
CA GLU A 118 -17.98 10.25 4.01
C GLU A 118 -16.85 9.39 3.42
N LYS A 119 -17.22 8.37 2.64
CA LYS A 119 -16.25 7.54 1.92
C LYS A 119 -15.60 8.30 0.76
N LEU A 120 -16.30 9.22 0.11
CA LEU A 120 -15.73 10.08 -0.93
C LEU A 120 -14.72 11.07 -0.34
N GLU A 121 -15.00 11.62 0.85
CA GLU A 121 -14.04 12.42 1.60
C GLU A 121 -12.77 11.60 1.89
N GLU A 122 -12.89 10.36 2.39
CA GLU A 122 -11.72 9.52 2.70
C GLU A 122 -10.98 9.00 1.45
N TYR A 123 -11.70 8.49 0.45
CA TYR A 123 -11.11 7.70 -0.64
C TYR A 123 -10.83 8.52 -1.91
N VAL A 124 -11.21 9.80 -1.95
CA VAL A 124 -10.93 10.70 -3.07
C VAL A 124 -10.28 12.00 -2.58
N LEU A 125 -10.83 12.63 -1.54
CA LEU A 125 -10.44 13.99 -1.14
C LEU A 125 -9.33 14.04 -0.06
N ALA A 126 -9.25 13.05 0.83
CA ALA A 126 -8.21 13.00 1.86
C ALA A 126 -6.82 12.88 1.23
N GLN A 127 -5.91 13.79 1.61
CA GLN A 127 -4.55 13.88 1.08
C GLN A 127 -3.51 13.21 1.99
N ASP A 128 -3.91 12.83 3.19
CA ASP A 128 -3.15 12.03 4.13
C ASP A 128 -3.78 10.65 4.31
N GLY A 129 -3.01 9.72 4.89
CA GLY A 129 -3.49 8.39 5.19
C GLY A 129 -2.53 7.60 6.07
N ILE A 130 -2.90 6.34 6.33
CA ILE A 130 -2.12 5.43 7.17
C ILE A 130 -1.90 4.14 6.38
N ILE A 131 -0.63 3.74 6.29
CA ILE A 131 -0.23 2.45 5.77
C ILE A 131 0.21 1.58 6.95
N TYR A 132 -0.40 0.42 7.07
CA TYR A 132 -0.06 -0.53 8.14
C TYR A 132 1.15 -1.37 7.72
N ARG A 133 2.15 -1.46 8.61
CA ARG A 133 3.38 -2.26 8.43
C ARG A 133 3.60 -3.16 9.65
N GLY A 134 4.79 -3.74 9.80
CA GLY A 134 5.14 -4.54 10.98
C GLY A 134 4.72 -6.01 10.87
N ASP A 135 3.99 -6.51 11.86
CA ASP A 135 3.55 -7.91 11.92
C ASP A 135 2.06 -8.01 12.27
N ALA A 136 1.38 -9.11 11.91
CA ALA A 136 -0.03 -9.31 12.24
C ALA A 136 -0.32 -9.14 13.74
N LYS A 137 0.60 -9.54 14.63
CA LYS A 137 0.41 -9.39 16.08
C LYS A 137 0.71 -7.97 16.57
N TYR A 138 1.46 -7.19 15.80
CA TYR A 138 1.82 -5.82 16.12
C TYR A 138 1.82 -4.93 14.85
N PRO A 139 0.63 -4.56 14.33
CA PRO A 139 0.51 -3.65 13.19
C PRO A 139 1.05 -2.27 13.55
N ILE A 140 2.02 -1.76 12.79
CA ILE A 140 2.55 -0.40 12.97
C ILE A 140 1.81 0.53 11.99
N PRO A 141 1.03 1.52 12.48
CA PRO A 141 0.51 2.56 11.60
C PRO A 141 1.65 3.48 11.15
N SER A 142 1.71 3.79 9.86
CA SER A 142 2.68 4.73 9.31
C SER A 142 1.94 5.77 8.50
N ALA A 143 2.01 7.02 8.93
CA ALA A 143 1.43 8.14 8.20
C ALA A 143 2.05 8.25 6.80
N TRP A 144 1.23 8.61 5.82
CA TRP A 144 1.65 8.84 4.44
C TRP A 144 0.92 10.04 3.85
N GLU A 145 1.65 10.91 3.19
CA GLU A 145 1.08 12.02 2.42
C GLU A 145 0.86 11.59 0.96
N PHE A 146 -0.41 11.37 0.59
CA PHE A 146 -0.76 11.16 -0.82
C PHE A 146 -0.60 12.47 -1.61
N GLY A 147 -1.12 13.58 -1.10
CA GLY A 147 -0.93 14.92 -1.67
C GLY A 147 -1.38 15.05 -3.13
N GLN A 148 -2.47 14.36 -3.51
CA GLN A 148 -2.93 14.29 -4.90
C GLN A 148 -3.32 15.65 -5.51
N PHE A 149 -3.57 16.68 -4.69
CA PHE A 149 -3.90 18.03 -5.15
C PHE A 149 -2.75 19.03 -5.00
N GLU A 150 -1.58 18.59 -4.52
CA GLU A 150 -0.38 19.42 -4.48
C GLU A 150 0.08 19.83 -5.89
N GLU A 151 0.76 20.97 -5.98
CA GLU A 151 1.13 21.58 -7.25
C GLU A 151 1.94 20.62 -8.15
N GLY A 152 1.47 20.47 -9.40
CA GLY A 152 2.08 19.65 -10.44
C GLY A 152 1.78 18.15 -10.36
N ILE A 153 1.11 17.67 -9.30
CA ILE A 153 0.85 16.23 -9.10
C ILE A 153 -0.17 15.70 -10.11
N LEU A 154 -1.28 16.40 -10.34
CA LEU A 154 -2.24 16.02 -11.38
C LEU A 154 -1.59 15.93 -12.76
N ASP A 155 -0.64 16.82 -13.07
CA ASP A 155 0.07 16.79 -14.35
C ASP A 155 0.99 15.58 -14.49
N ALA A 156 1.68 15.21 -13.40
CA ALA A 156 2.46 13.98 -13.34
C ALA A 156 1.57 12.74 -13.52
N CYS A 157 0.40 12.71 -12.87
CA CYS A 157 -0.58 11.62 -12.99
C CYS A 157 -1.06 11.44 -14.44
N LEU A 158 -1.40 12.54 -15.12
CA LEU A 158 -1.79 12.49 -16.54
C LEU A 158 -0.61 12.08 -17.42
N ARG A 159 0.61 12.53 -17.11
CA ARG A 159 1.82 12.13 -17.85
C ARG A 159 2.12 10.65 -17.73
N ILE A 160 1.84 9.99 -16.59
CA ILE A 160 1.94 8.53 -16.45
C ILE A 160 1.11 7.83 -17.52
N LEU A 161 -0.11 8.31 -17.78
CA LEU A 161 -0.94 7.78 -18.86
C LEU A 161 -0.37 8.08 -20.24
N ASP A 162 0.23 9.26 -20.46
CA ASP A 162 0.76 9.68 -21.77
C ASP A 162 2.10 9.02 -22.14
N VAL A 163 2.82 8.44 -21.19
CA VAL A 163 4.11 7.77 -21.48
C VAL A 163 4.02 6.25 -21.45
N ASN A 164 2.84 5.69 -21.13
CA ASN A 164 2.67 4.24 -21.02
C ASN A 164 2.87 3.52 -22.37
N PRO A 165 3.35 2.26 -22.39
CA PRO A 165 3.60 1.50 -23.62
C PRO A 165 2.41 1.39 -24.58
N LYS A 166 1.17 1.33 -24.06
CA LYS A 166 -0.03 1.24 -24.90
C LYS A 166 -0.31 2.56 -25.62
N TYR A 167 -0.07 3.70 -24.95
CA TYR A 167 -0.11 5.01 -25.58
C TYR A 167 0.95 5.13 -26.68
N GLN A 168 2.22 4.80 -26.39
CA GLN A 168 3.29 4.87 -27.39
C GLN A 168 3.00 4.03 -28.64
N ARG A 169 2.33 2.89 -28.48
CA ARG A 169 1.94 2.01 -29.59
C ARG A 169 0.77 2.56 -30.41
N ASN A 170 -0.27 3.06 -29.74
CA ASN A 170 -1.43 3.64 -30.41
C ASN A 170 -2.11 4.65 -29.48
N PRO A 171 -1.75 5.95 -29.58
CA PRO A 171 -2.25 6.96 -28.65
C PRO A 171 -3.77 7.13 -28.72
N GLY A 172 -4.38 7.05 -29.91
CA GLY A 172 -5.83 7.20 -30.06
C GLY A 172 -6.61 6.06 -29.40
N LYS A 173 -6.11 4.81 -29.50
CA LYS A 173 -6.71 3.65 -28.82
C LYS A 173 -6.54 3.75 -27.30
N ASP A 174 -5.37 4.18 -26.82
CA ASP A 174 -5.12 4.38 -25.40
C ASP A 174 -6.04 5.48 -24.84
N CYS A 175 -6.06 6.67 -25.44
CA CYS A 175 -6.94 7.78 -25.05
C CYS A 175 -8.40 7.35 -25.02
N SER A 176 -8.88 6.63 -26.04
CA SER A 176 -10.26 6.10 -26.02
C SER A 176 -10.49 5.13 -24.85
N GLY A 177 -9.52 4.25 -24.56
CA GLY A 177 -9.55 3.29 -23.46
C GLY A 177 -9.61 3.92 -22.06
N ARG A 178 -9.09 5.16 -21.90
CA ARG A 178 -9.12 5.91 -20.64
C ARG A 178 -10.54 6.25 -20.13
N ARG A 179 -11.60 5.96 -20.90
CA ARG A 179 -12.98 5.98 -20.37
C ARG A 179 -13.26 4.93 -19.31
N ASN A 180 -12.49 3.84 -19.31
CA ASN A 180 -12.75 2.68 -18.48
C ASN A 180 -11.78 2.66 -17.28
N PRO A 181 -12.25 2.77 -16.02
CA PRO A 181 -11.38 2.71 -14.85
C PRO A 181 -10.65 1.37 -14.74
N ILE A 182 -11.22 0.27 -15.24
CA ILE A 182 -10.54 -1.05 -15.30
C ILE A 182 -9.26 -0.94 -16.14
N TYR A 183 -9.35 -0.28 -17.30
CA TYR A 183 -8.20 -0.05 -18.19
C TYR A 183 -7.18 0.87 -17.53
N VAL A 184 -7.63 1.96 -16.90
CA VAL A 184 -6.76 2.92 -16.22
C VAL A 184 -6.03 2.24 -15.05
N SER A 185 -6.73 1.55 -14.14
CA SER A 185 -6.10 0.82 -13.03
C SER A 185 -5.09 -0.22 -13.50
N ARG A 186 -5.38 -0.91 -14.62
CA ARG A 186 -4.43 -1.83 -15.26
C ARG A 186 -3.16 -1.11 -15.72
N VAL A 187 -3.29 0.05 -16.39
CA VAL A 187 -2.15 0.88 -16.80
C VAL A 187 -1.36 1.39 -15.58
N LEU A 188 -2.05 1.82 -14.53
CA LEU A 188 -1.40 2.31 -13.30
C LEU A 188 -0.60 1.20 -12.60
N SER A 189 -1.16 -0.01 -12.48
CA SER A 189 -0.44 -1.14 -11.87
C SER A 189 0.87 -1.48 -12.61
N ALA A 190 0.91 -1.26 -13.93
CA ALA A 190 2.14 -1.43 -14.73
C ALA A 190 3.10 -0.25 -14.57
N MET A 191 2.61 0.98 -14.71
CA MET A 191 3.45 2.16 -14.81
C MET A 191 4.00 2.68 -13.48
N VAL A 192 3.43 2.26 -12.35
CA VAL A 192 3.92 2.68 -11.04
C VAL A 192 5.29 2.05 -10.73
N ASN A 193 5.54 0.83 -11.18
CA ASN A 193 6.89 0.23 -11.18
C ASN A 193 7.60 0.46 -12.52
N SER A 194 8.93 0.40 -12.55
CA SER A 194 9.73 0.60 -13.75
C SER A 194 10.44 -0.66 -14.23
N ASN A 195 9.99 -1.84 -13.79
CA ASN A 195 10.74 -3.09 -13.95
C ASN A 195 10.76 -3.58 -15.41
N ASP A 196 9.82 -3.11 -16.25
CA ASP A 196 9.79 -3.38 -17.69
C ASP A 196 10.61 -2.37 -18.54
N ARG A 197 11.32 -1.43 -17.89
CA ARG A 197 12.16 -0.39 -18.54
C ARG A 197 11.37 0.48 -19.53
N ASP A 198 10.20 0.90 -19.10
CA ASP A 198 9.16 1.56 -19.89
C ASP A 198 8.78 2.95 -19.37
N ASN A 199 9.73 3.63 -18.70
CA ASN A 199 9.56 4.93 -18.04
C ASN A 199 8.58 4.89 -16.86
N GLY A 200 8.39 3.74 -16.22
CA GLY A 200 7.63 3.65 -14.97
C GLY A 200 8.20 4.50 -13.83
N VAL A 201 7.38 4.74 -12.80
CA VAL A 201 7.65 5.76 -11.77
C VAL A 201 8.79 5.37 -10.83
N LEU A 202 8.75 4.16 -10.26
CA LEU A 202 9.66 3.73 -9.20
C LEU A 202 10.47 2.50 -9.60
N GLU A 203 11.77 2.51 -9.28
CA GLU A 203 12.62 1.33 -9.37
C GLU A 203 12.61 0.56 -8.04
N GLY A 204 12.24 -0.72 -8.08
CA GLY A 204 12.18 -1.56 -6.89
C GLY A 204 13.55 -1.98 -6.36
N CYS A 205 13.74 -1.96 -5.03
CA CYS A 205 14.96 -2.48 -4.40
C CYS A 205 14.69 -3.14 -3.05
N TRP A 206 15.09 -4.41 -2.92
CA TRP A 206 15.02 -5.23 -1.68
C TRP A 206 16.40 -5.67 -1.19
N ARG A 207 17.47 -5.00 -1.63
CA ARG A 207 18.85 -5.28 -1.20
C ARG A 207 19.19 -4.54 0.10
N ASP A 208 20.29 -4.93 0.74
CA ASP A 208 20.76 -4.35 2.00
C ASP A 208 21.28 -2.91 1.87
N THR A 209 21.63 -2.47 0.65
CA THR A 209 22.07 -1.08 0.39
C THR A 209 21.20 -0.38 -0.65
N PHE A 210 21.00 0.92 -0.44
CA PHE A 210 20.22 1.81 -1.30
C PHE A 210 21.13 2.81 -2.03
N ASP A 211 22.35 2.40 -2.36
CA ASP A 211 23.32 3.26 -3.03
C ASP A 211 22.76 3.76 -4.37
N GLY A 212 22.95 5.05 -4.65
CA GLY A 212 22.42 5.70 -5.85
C GLY A 212 20.93 6.05 -5.80
N GLY A 213 20.29 5.96 -4.63
CA GLY A 213 18.88 6.36 -4.45
C GLY A 213 18.53 6.66 -2.99
N VAL A 214 17.22 6.77 -2.75
CA VAL A 214 16.62 6.97 -1.42
C VAL A 214 16.15 5.62 -0.87
N SER A 215 16.39 5.37 0.42
CA SER A 215 15.82 4.19 1.09
C SER A 215 14.29 4.22 1.01
N PRO A 216 13.62 3.11 0.67
CA PRO A 216 12.16 3.03 0.66
C PRO A 216 11.50 3.45 1.98
N MET A 217 12.18 3.24 3.11
CA MET A 217 11.71 3.63 4.46
C MET A 217 11.87 5.13 4.75
N SER A 218 12.47 5.90 3.84
CA SER A 218 12.62 7.35 3.95
C SER A 218 11.52 8.15 3.29
N TRP A 219 10.77 7.55 2.36
CA TRP A 219 9.62 8.23 1.76
C TRP A 219 8.52 8.49 2.78
N ARG A 220 7.91 9.65 2.69
CA ARG A 220 6.89 10.17 3.61
C ARG A 220 5.62 10.56 2.87
N GLY A 221 5.76 11.03 1.64
CA GLY A 221 4.66 11.16 0.70
C GLY A 221 4.96 10.67 -0.71
N SER A 222 3.91 10.67 -1.52
CA SER A 222 3.98 10.41 -2.97
C SER A 222 4.39 11.65 -3.77
N VAL A 223 4.26 12.85 -3.17
CA VAL A 223 4.47 14.15 -3.84
C VAL A 223 5.90 14.28 -4.36
N GLU A 224 6.90 14.06 -3.50
CA GLU A 224 8.32 14.13 -3.89
C GLU A 224 8.67 13.11 -4.99
N ILE A 225 8.13 11.89 -4.89
CA ILE A 225 8.37 10.82 -5.87
C ILE A 225 7.83 11.22 -7.24
N LEU A 226 6.53 11.57 -7.31
CA LEU A 226 5.87 11.93 -8.58
C LEU A 226 6.47 13.19 -9.19
N ARG A 227 6.79 14.19 -8.36
CA ARG A 227 7.43 15.43 -8.83
C ARG A 227 8.82 15.14 -9.38
N THR A 228 9.63 14.35 -8.69
CA THR A 228 10.98 13.97 -9.14
C THR A 228 10.93 13.20 -10.45
N TRP A 229 10.07 12.19 -10.55
CA TRP A 229 9.88 11.44 -11.79
C TRP A 229 9.48 12.37 -12.95
N ASN A 230 8.53 13.28 -12.73
CA ASN A 230 8.04 14.19 -13.76
C ASN A 230 9.12 15.20 -14.21
N THR A 231 9.87 15.79 -13.28
CA THR A 231 10.89 16.81 -13.62
C THR A 231 12.16 16.22 -14.20
N THR A 232 12.47 14.95 -13.90
CA THR A 232 13.63 14.23 -14.44
C THR A 232 13.33 13.49 -15.74
N SER A 233 12.37 13.99 -16.53
CA SER A 233 11.99 13.40 -17.83
C SER A 233 11.56 11.93 -17.76
N CYS A 234 10.79 11.58 -16.71
CA CYS A 234 10.28 10.23 -16.47
C CYS A 234 11.36 9.17 -16.20
N LEU A 235 12.53 9.57 -15.69
CA LEU A 235 13.52 8.62 -15.18
C LEU A 235 12.99 7.96 -13.90
N PRO A 236 13.14 6.63 -13.75
CA PRO A 236 12.67 5.93 -12.56
C PRO A 236 13.29 6.49 -11.27
N VAL A 237 12.43 6.77 -10.29
CA VAL A 237 12.83 7.23 -8.97
C VAL A 237 13.31 6.04 -8.15
N ARG A 238 14.50 6.18 -7.56
CA ARG A 238 15.16 5.15 -6.76
C ARG A 238 15.00 5.46 -5.27
N TYR A 239 14.51 4.57 -4.42
CA TYR A 239 13.93 3.25 -4.68
C TYR A 239 12.56 3.08 -4.02
N GLY A 240 11.77 2.14 -4.51
CA GLY A 240 10.46 1.75 -3.96
C GLY A 240 10.42 0.32 -3.42
N GLN A 241 9.46 0.08 -2.53
CA GLN A 241 9.04 -1.23 -2.01
C GLN A 241 7.50 -1.25 -1.97
N CYS A 242 6.84 -2.38 -1.64
CA CYS A 242 5.41 -2.58 -1.90
C CYS A 242 4.51 -1.45 -1.39
N TRP A 243 4.72 -0.97 -0.15
CA TRP A 243 3.92 0.13 0.40
C TRP A 243 4.13 1.45 -0.36
N VAL A 244 5.33 1.71 -0.88
CA VAL A 244 5.64 2.90 -1.67
C VAL A 244 4.92 2.83 -3.01
N PHE A 245 4.96 1.67 -3.68
CA PHE A 245 4.23 1.44 -4.93
C PHE A 245 2.72 1.59 -4.71
N ALA A 246 2.17 0.93 -3.69
CA ALA A 246 0.75 1.02 -3.35
C ALA A 246 0.34 2.47 -3.04
N ALA A 247 1.15 3.22 -2.29
CA ALA A 247 0.83 4.59 -1.94
C ALA A 247 0.84 5.52 -3.16
N VAL A 248 1.83 5.39 -4.05
CA VAL A 248 1.86 6.15 -5.30
C VAL A 248 0.68 5.78 -6.21
N ALA A 249 0.33 4.48 -6.32
CA ALA A 249 -0.83 4.05 -7.09
C ALA A 249 -2.16 4.62 -6.53
N CYS A 250 -2.27 4.70 -5.20
CA CYS A 250 -3.41 5.32 -4.52
C CYS A 250 -3.49 6.81 -4.83
N THR A 251 -2.38 7.55 -4.70
CA THR A 251 -2.28 8.97 -5.06
C THR A 251 -2.75 9.23 -6.49
N VAL A 252 -2.23 8.47 -7.46
CA VAL A 252 -2.59 8.65 -8.87
C VAL A 252 -4.06 8.30 -9.11
N SER A 253 -4.58 7.25 -8.50
CA SER A 253 -6.00 6.87 -8.62
C SER A 253 -6.92 7.97 -8.06
N ARG A 254 -6.61 8.49 -6.86
CA ARG A 254 -7.34 9.60 -6.22
C ARG A 254 -7.29 10.88 -7.06
N ALA A 255 -6.11 11.24 -7.58
CA ALA A 255 -5.92 12.40 -8.45
C ALA A 255 -6.80 12.33 -9.71
N LEU A 256 -6.93 11.14 -10.30
CA LEU A 256 -7.77 10.91 -11.49
C LEU A 256 -9.26 10.79 -11.17
N GLY A 257 -9.64 10.74 -9.89
CA GLY A 257 -11.03 10.65 -9.43
C GLY A 257 -11.57 9.23 -9.23
N ILE A 258 -10.71 8.22 -9.16
CA ILE A 258 -11.10 6.84 -8.82
C ILE A 258 -10.99 6.69 -7.30
N PRO A 259 -12.08 6.40 -6.56
CA PRO A 259 -11.99 6.18 -5.12
C PRO A 259 -11.05 5.01 -4.82
N CYS A 260 -10.04 5.24 -3.98
CA CYS A 260 -8.95 4.31 -3.78
C CYS A 260 -8.44 4.28 -2.33
N ARG A 261 -8.06 3.09 -1.86
CA ARG A 261 -7.44 2.87 -0.54
C ARG A 261 -6.26 1.91 -0.63
N VAL A 262 -5.26 2.13 0.23
CA VAL A 262 -4.12 1.20 0.42
C VAL A 262 -4.54 0.08 1.37
N VAL A 263 -4.15 -1.15 1.05
CA VAL A 263 -4.44 -2.34 1.84
C VAL A 263 -3.13 -3.03 2.20
N THR A 264 -3.03 -3.51 3.44
CA THR A 264 -1.93 -4.33 3.93
C THR A 264 -2.43 -5.73 4.25
N ASN A 265 -1.78 -6.76 3.70
CA ASN A 265 -1.98 -8.16 4.04
C ASN A 265 -0.79 -8.70 4.84
N TYR A 266 -1.01 -9.29 6.01
CA TYR A 266 0.06 -9.89 6.80
C TYR A 266 0.22 -11.37 6.50
N LEU A 267 1.47 -11.86 6.58
CA LEU A 267 1.82 -13.22 6.15
C LEU A 267 1.35 -13.47 4.71
N SER A 268 1.66 -12.53 3.80
CA SER A 268 1.25 -12.59 2.40
C SER A 268 2.09 -13.63 1.66
N ALA A 269 1.42 -14.54 0.96
CA ALA A 269 2.09 -15.57 0.19
C ALA A 269 2.48 -15.05 -1.19
N HIS A 270 3.73 -15.25 -1.59
CA HIS A 270 4.16 -15.07 -2.96
C HIS A 270 4.34 -16.45 -3.59
N ASP A 271 3.26 -17.01 -4.14
CA ASP A 271 3.23 -18.30 -4.83
C ASP A 271 3.65 -18.13 -6.29
N THR A 272 4.81 -18.68 -6.64
CA THR A 272 5.38 -18.54 -7.99
C THR A 272 4.89 -19.61 -8.98
N ASN A 273 4.17 -20.63 -8.51
CA ASN A 273 3.73 -21.75 -9.34
C ASN A 273 2.20 -21.94 -9.40
N ALA A 274 1.46 -21.11 -8.64
CA ALA A 274 0.00 -21.05 -8.60
C ALA A 274 -0.69 -22.36 -8.19
N ASN A 275 -0.01 -23.21 -7.43
CA ASN A 275 -0.58 -24.43 -6.87
C ASN A 275 -1.25 -24.22 -5.50
N LEU A 276 -1.23 -22.98 -4.99
CA LEU A 276 -1.82 -22.56 -3.71
C LEU A 276 -1.21 -23.27 -2.48
N VAL A 277 0.01 -23.78 -2.62
CA VAL A 277 0.77 -24.45 -1.56
C VAL A 277 2.21 -23.93 -1.55
N ILE A 278 2.55 -23.19 -0.50
CA ILE A 278 3.90 -22.72 -0.23
C ILE A 278 4.67 -23.81 0.51
N GLU A 279 5.66 -24.39 -0.16
CA GLU A 279 6.57 -25.34 0.47
C GLU A 279 7.74 -24.62 1.15
N ARG A 280 7.89 -24.90 2.45
CA ARG A 280 8.91 -24.30 3.30
C ARG A 280 9.88 -25.37 3.78
N TYR A 281 11.17 -25.20 3.51
CA TYR A 281 12.20 -26.15 3.94
C TYR A 281 13.03 -25.57 5.09
N VAL A 282 13.19 -26.32 6.18
CA VAL A 282 14.06 -25.97 7.32
C VAL A 282 15.09 -27.07 7.55
N ASP A 283 16.29 -26.74 8.04
CA ASP A 283 17.28 -27.73 8.45
C ASP A 283 17.13 -28.17 9.91
N GLU A 284 17.97 -29.12 10.34
CA GLU A 284 18.02 -29.64 11.71
C GLU A 284 18.42 -28.61 12.79
N ASN A 285 18.78 -27.39 12.39
CA ASN A 285 19.03 -26.27 13.29
C ASN A 285 17.89 -25.23 13.22
N GLY A 286 16.77 -25.57 12.56
CA GLY A 286 15.62 -24.68 12.38
C GLY A 286 15.90 -23.51 11.43
N LYS A 287 16.99 -23.56 10.65
CA LYS A 287 17.28 -22.54 9.63
C LYS A 287 16.45 -22.81 8.39
N LEU A 288 15.73 -21.80 7.91
CA LEU A 288 15.05 -21.87 6.62
C LEU A 288 16.07 -22.01 5.49
N LEU A 289 15.77 -22.89 4.56
CA LEU A 289 16.56 -23.16 3.37
C LEU A 289 15.88 -22.50 2.17
N ASN A 290 16.65 -21.73 1.40
CA ASN A 290 16.18 -21.09 0.16
C ASN A 290 16.16 -22.11 -0.98
N VAL A 291 15.26 -23.09 -0.88
CA VAL A 291 15.09 -24.16 -1.88
C VAL A 291 13.99 -23.81 -2.88
N SER A 292 12.96 -23.09 -2.44
CA SER A 292 11.89 -22.56 -3.30
C SER A 292 12.09 -21.06 -3.58
N LYS A 293 11.50 -20.59 -4.68
CA LYS A 293 11.30 -19.16 -4.97
C LYS A 293 10.09 -18.60 -4.23
N ASP A 294 9.21 -19.46 -3.71
CA ASP A 294 8.05 -19.05 -2.95
C ASP A 294 8.48 -18.42 -1.63
N MET A 295 7.85 -17.30 -1.29
CA MET A 295 8.17 -16.54 -0.08
C MET A 295 6.89 -16.25 0.69
N ILE A 296 7.01 -16.09 2.00
CA ILE A 296 5.94 -15.52 2.82
C ILE A 296 6.48 -14.22 3.39
N TRP A 297 5.92 -13.14 2.87
CA TRP A 297 6.24 -11.79 3.28
C TRP A 297 5.56 -11.53 4.62
N ASN A 298 6.26 -10.85 5.53
CA ASN A 298 5.68 -10.49 6.82
C ASN A 298 4.45 -9.62 6.65
N TYR A 299 4.51 -8.69 5.70
CA TYR A 299 3.35 -8.02 5.15
C TYR A 299 3.59 -7.65 3.69
N HIS A 300 2.50 -7.46 2.95
CA HIS A 300 2.50 -6.96 1.59
C HIS A 300 1.43 -5.90 1.42
N CYS A 301 1.65 -4.93 0.55
CA CYS A 301 0.73 -3.82 0.35
C CYS A 301 0.34 -3.68 -1.11
N TRP A 302 -0.96 -3.48 -1.35
CA TRP A 302 -1.55 -3.19 -2.66
C TRP A 302 -2.63 -2.11 -2.53
N VAL A 303 -3.36 -1.83 -3.61
CA VAL A 303 -4.49 -0.88 -3.59
C VAL A 303 -5.82 -1.55 -3.95
N GLU A 304 -6.89 -1.04 -3.39
CA GLU A 304 -8.25 -1.31 -3.84
C GLU A 304 -8.83 -0.06 -4.51
N SER A 305 -9.37 -0.22 -5.72
CA SER A 305 -10.09 0.83 -6.44
C SER A 305 -11.59 0.49 -6.50
N TRP A 306 -12.46 1.45 -6.21
CA TRP A 306 -13.91 1.26 -6.29
C TRP A 306 -14.43 1.50 -7.71
N MET A 307 -15.07 0.50 -8.30
CA MET A 307 -15.74 0.61 -9.60
C MET A 307 -16.72 -0.53 -9.84
N SER A 308 -17.66 -0.32 -10.76
CA SER A 308 -18.45 -1.40 -11.36
C SER A 308 -17.64 -2.22 -12.36
N ARG A 309 -18.08 -3.46 -12.60
CA ARG A 309 -17.48 -4.45 -13.50
C ARG A 309 -18.47 -4.90 -14.58
N PRO A 310 -18.84 -4.01 -15.52
CA PRO A 310 -19.77 -4.34 -16.60
C PRO A 310 -19.23 -5.40 -17.58
N ASP A 311 -17.93 -5.70 -17.51
CA ASP A 311 -17.27 -6.79 -18.23
C ASP A 311 -17.47 -8.17 -17.60
N LEU A 312 -18.00 -8.23 -16.37
CA LEU A 312 -18.27 -9.46 -15.61
C LEU A 312 -19.78 -9.66 -15.39
N LYS A 313 -20.15 -10.83 -14.83
CA LYS A 313 -21.51 -11.07 -14.34
C LYS A 313 -21.83 -10.13 -13.16
N ALA A 314 -23.11 -9.90 -12.89
CA ALA A 314 -23.55 -9.09 -11.76
C ALA A 314 -23.01 -9.63 -10.42
N GLY A 315 -22.77 -8.73 -9.46
CA GLY A 315 -22.28 -9.05 -8.11
C GLY A 315 -20.78 -8.89 -7.89
N PHE A 316 -20.03 -8.36 -8.87
CA PHE A 316 -18.58 -8.15 -8.79
C PHE A 316 -18.18 -6.66 -8.85
N ASP A 317 -19.18 -5.78 -8.72
CA ASP A 317 -18.96 -4.35 -8.52
C ASP A 317 -18.36 -4.08 -7.14
N GLY A 318 -17.75 -2.91 -6.96
CA GLY A 318 -17.19 -2.45 -5.70
C GLY A 318 -15.67 -2.49 -5.71
N TRP A 319 -15.05 -2.96 -4.63
CA TRP A 319 -13.61 -2.95 -4.47
C TRP A 319 -12.90 -3.95 -5.40
N GLN A 320 -11.92 -3.42 -6.14
CA GLN A 320 -11.06 -4.19 -7.04
C GLN A 320 -9.61 -4.09 -6.58
N ALA A 321 -8.97 -5.21 -6.28
CA ALA A 321 -7.57 -5.27 -5.88
C ALA A 321 -6.64 -5.14 -7.10
N SER A 322 -5.67 -4.24 -7.02
CA SER A 322 -4.58 -4.07 -7.98
C SER A 322 -3.26 -3.96 -7.23
N ASP A 323 -2.29 -4.76 -7.63
CA ASP A 323 -0.96 -4.74 -7.04
C ASP A 323 0.05 -4.13 -8.02
N PRO A 324 0.58 -2.93 -7.73
CA PRO A 324 1.62 -2.29 -8.54
C PRO A 324 3.03 -2.84 -8.28
N THR A 325 3.20 -3.74 -7.30
CA THR A 325 4.49 -4.34 -6.97
C THR A 325 4.90 -5.33 -8.07
N PRO A 326 6.13 -5.26 -8.60
CA PRO A 326 6.57 -6.11 -9.70
C PRO A 326 6.95 -7.52 -9.21
N GLN A 327 5.94 -8.30 -8.82
CA GLN A 327 6.06 -9.67 -8.31
C GLN A 327 5.98 -10.69 -9.46
N GLU A 328 4.85 -10.74 -10.15
CA GLU A 328 4.61 -11.65 -11.27
C GLU A 328 4.24 -10.89 -12.56
N LYS A 329 4.54 -11.52 -13.70
CA LYS A 329 4.18 -10.97 -15.01
C LYS A 329 2.81 -11.45 -15.45
N SER A 330 1.93 -10.51 -15.73
CA SER A 330 0.65 -10.77 -16.39
C SER A 330 0.70 -10.27 -17.84
N GLU A 331 0.44 -11.15 -18.80
CA GLU A 331 0.58 -10.86 -20.24
C GLU A 331 1.99 -10.31 -20.59
N ASN A 332 3.04 -10.84 -19.94
CA ASN A 332 4.46 -10.45 -20.04
C ASN A 332 4.84 -9.08 -19.45
N VAL A 333 3.93 -8.40 -18.77
CA VAL A 333 4.14 -7.09 -18.13
C VAL A 333 4.03 -7.25 -16.62
N PHE A 334 4.89 -6.58 -15.84
CA PHE A 334 4.80 -6.53 -14.37
C PHE A 334 3.60 -5.68 -13.95
N CYS A 335 2.43 -6.30 -13.90
CA CYS A 335 1.16 -5.68 -13.53
C CYS A 335 0.21 -6.75 -12.95
N CYS A 336 -0.62 -6.34 -12.00
CA CYS A 336 -1.58 -7.22 -11.34
C CYS A 336 -2.92 -6.53 -11.10
N GLY A 337 -4.01 -7.24 -11.41
CA GLY A 337 -5.38 -6.73 -11.27
C GLY A 337 -5.78 -5.75 -12.38
N PRO A 338 -6.93 -5.08 -12.28
CA PRO A 338 -7.87 -5.10 -11.15
C PRO A 338 -8.70 -6.40 -11.11
N VAL A 339 -8.73 -7.05 -9.93
CA VAL A 339 -9.58 -8.22 -9.65
C VAL A 339 -10.65 -7.87 -8.62
N PRO A 340 -11.92 -8.31 -8.77
CA PRO A 340 -12.91 -8.04 -7.74
C PRO A 340 -12.52 -8.74 -6.43
N VAL A 341 -12.52 -8.01 -5.32
CA VAL A 341 -12.27 -8.61 -3.99
C VAL A 341 -13.31 -9.71 -3.70
N GLN A 342 -14.55 -9.51 -4.16
CA GLN A 342 -15.60 -10.53 -4.10
C GLN A 342 -15.22 -11.81 -4.87
N ALA A 343 -14.52 -11.72 -6.00
CA ALA A 343 -14.06 -12.92 -6.73
C ALA A 343 -13.02 -13.71 -5.94
N ILE A 344 -12.15 -13.02 -5.21
CA ILE A 344 -11.17 -13.64 -4.32
C ILE A 344 -11.87 -14.36 -3.17
N LYS A 345 -12.83 -13.71 -2.52
CA LYS A 345 -13.62 -14.32 -1.43
C LYS A 345 -14.37 -15.57 -1.86
N GLU A 346 -14.96 -15.53 -3.06
CA GLU A 346 -15.75 -16.64 -3.61
C GLU A 346 -14.91 -17.71 -4.33
N GLY A 347 -13.59 -17.58 -4.41
CA GLY A 347 -12.74 -18.51 -5.18
C GLY A 347 -13.03 -18.54 -6.69
N GLU A 348 -13.55 -17.44 -7.26
CA GLU A 348 -13.82 -17.30 -8.69
C GLU A 348 -12.55 -16.89 -9.46
N LEU A 349 -11.65 -17.86 -9.67
CA LEU A 349 -10.32 -17.59 -10.25
C LEU A 349 -10.32 -17.46 -11.77
N THR A 350 -11.46 -17.71 -12.43
CA THR A 350 -11.56 -17.64 -13.90
C THR A 350 -11.64 -16.21 -14.43
N PHE A 351 -11.91 -15.24 -13.56
CA PHE A 351 -12.10 -13.85 -13.94
C PHE A 351 -10.79 -13.14 -14.17
N LYS A 352 -10.79 -12.28 -15.21
CA LYS A 352 -9.72 -11.32 -15.38
C LYS A 352 -9.86 -10.20 -14.33
N TYR A 353 -8.77 -9.71 -13.76
CA TYR A 353 -7.37 -10.03 -14.05
C TYR A 353 -6.71 -10.76 -12.87
N ASP A 354 -5.77 -11.67 -13.11
CA ASP A 354 -4.82 -12.17 -12.10
C ASP A 354 -5.43 -12.75 -10.80
N ALA A 355 -6.67 -13.24 -10.85
CA ALA A 355 -7.39 -13.70 -9.66
C ALA A 355 -6.67 -14.82 -8.91
N SER A 356 -6.06 -15.77 -9.62
CA SER A 356 -5.30 -16.86 -9.00
C SER A 356 -4.13 -16.36 -8.15
N PHE A 357 -3.43 -15.32 -8.62
CA PHE A 357 -2.28 -14.76 -7.91
C PHE A 357 -2.74 -14.09 -6.61
N VAL A 358 -3.70 -13.18 -6.68
CA VAL A 358 -4.24 -12.48 -5.51
C VAL A 358 -4.92 -13.44 -4.52
N PHE A 359 -5.56 -14.51 -5.02
CA PHE A 359 -6.12 -15.54 -4.16
C PHE A 359 -5.05 -16.31 -3.40
N ALA A 360 -3.94 -16.66 -4.07
CA ALA A 360 -2.80 -17.31 -3.42
C ALA A 360 -2.26 -16.46 -2.27
N GLU A 361 -2.12 -15.15 -2.47
CA GLU A 361 -1.58 -14.22 -1.46
C GLU A 361 -2.30 -14.28 -0.12
N VAL A 362 -3.60 -14.59 -0.12
CA VAL A 362 -4.46 -14.59 1.07
C VAL A 362 -4.92 -15.97 1.54
N ASN A 363 -4.82 -17.00 0.69
CA ASN A 363 -5.37 -18.35 0.95
C ASN A 363 -4.39 -19.52 0.74
N ALA A 364 -3.14 -19.30 0.34
CA ALA A 364 -2.19 -20.40 0.13
C ALA A 364 -1.90 -21.21 1.43
N ASP A 365 -1.84 -22.54 1.30
CA ASP A 365 -1.45 -23.41 2.40
C ASP A 365 0.07 -23.38 2.60
N VAL A 366 0.55 -23.43 3.84
CA VAL A 366 2.00 -23.50 4.11
C VAL A 366 2.37 -24.89 4.60
N GLU A 367 3.09 -25.64 3.78
CA GLU A 367 3.64 -26.93 4.16
C GLU A 367 5.10 -26.78 4.57
N THR A 368 5.46 -27.24 5.76
CA THR A 368 6.84 -27.18 6.24
C THR A 368 7.49 -28.56 6.23
N PHE A 369 8.69 -28.64 5.67
CA PHE A 369 9.52 -29.83 5.58
C PHE A 369 10.84 -29.62 6.32
N LEU A 370 11.21 -30.58 7.16
CA LEU A 370 12.52 -30.69 7.77
C LEU A 370 13.45 -31.47 6.85
N ARG A 371 14.57 -30.87 6.45
CA ARG A 371 15.65 -31.51 5.70
C ARG A 371 16.79 -31.90 6.63
N TYR A 372 17.08 -33.19 6.68
CA TYR A 372 18.18 -33.75 7.45
C TYR A 372 19.50 -33.68 6.68
N LYS A 373 20.63 -33.78 7.38
CA LYS A 373 21.98 -33.76 6.79
C LYS A 373 22.25 -34.88 5.78
N ASP A 374 21.53 -35.99 5.88
CA ASP A 374 21.59 -37.11 4.93
C ASP A 374 20.84 -36.83 3.61
N GLY A 375 20.18 -35.67 3.49
CA GLY A 375 19.39 -35.26 2.33
C GLY A 375 17.91 -35.64 2.41
N ASN A 376 17.51 -36.47 3.38
CA ASN A 376 16.12 -36.87 3.56
C ASN A 376 15.27 -35.67 3.99
N THR A 377 14.02 -35.65 3.54
CA THR A 377 13.04 -34.61 3.89
C THR A 377 11.79 -35.23 4.49
N ARG A 378 11.28 -34.62 5.56
CA ARG A 378 10.06 -35.07 6.23
C ARG A 378 9.15 -33.89 6.48
N LYS A 379 7.86 -34.04 6.16
CA LYS A 379 6.84 -33.04 6.52
C LYS A 379 6.72 -32.95 8.04
N ILE A 380 6.68 -31.74 8.58
CA ILE A 380 6.60 -31.47 10.02
C ILE A 380 5.37 -30.63 10.34
N THR A 381 4.90 -30.71 11.60
CA THR A 381 3.78 -29.91 12.07
C THR A 381 4.21 -28.45 12.27
N SER A 382 3.49 -27.51 11.66
CA SER A 382 3.73 -26.07 11.71
C SER A 382 2.41 -25.29 11.70
N THR A 383 2.36 -24.13 12.35
CA THR A 383 1.13 -23.34 12.57
C THR A 383 1.05 -22.07 11.71
N SER A 384 1.61 -22.07 10.51
CA SER A 384 1.70 -20.86 9.67
C SER A 384 0.42 -20.62 8.86
N GLN A 385 -0.37 -19.65 9.32
CA GLN A 385 -1.51 -19.00 8.65
C GLN A 385 -1.12 -17.92 7.61
N VAL A 386 -1.44 -18.00 6.32
CA VAL A 386 -1.29 -16.83 5.41
C VAL A 386 -2.53 -15.93 5.44
N GLY A 387 -2.38 -14.70 4.93
CA GLY A 387 -3.53 -13.83 4.68
C GLY A 387 -4.16 -13.25 5.96
N GLN A 388 -3.38 -12.86 6.95
CA GLN A 388 -3.91 -12.45 8.26
C GLN A 388 -4.10 -10.93 8.37
N LYS A 389 -5.11 -10.52 9.17
CA LYS A 389 -5.39 -9.11 9.53
C LYS A 389 -5.25 -8.16 8.34
N ILE A 390 -5.92 -8.46 7.24
CA ILE A 390 -5.92 -7.58 6.08
C ILE A 390 -6.50 -6.23 6.51
N SER A 391 -5.72 -5.16 6.37
CA SER A 391 -5.93 -3.90 7.08
C SER A 391 -5.93 -2.71 6.13
N THR A 392 -6.77 -1.72 6.43
CA THR A 392 -6.76 -0.41 5.78
C THR A 392 -7.10 0.70 6.79
N LYS A 393 -6.92 1.96 6.42
CA LYS A 393 -7.33 3.10 7.26
C LYS A 393 -8.86 3.19 7.26
N SER A 394 -9.44 3.38 8.43
CA SER A 394 -10.88 3.56 8.57
C SER A 394 -11.32 4.91 7.99
N VAL A 395 -12.53 4.95 7.45
CA VAL A 395 -13.17 6.20 7.00
C VAL A 395 -13.24 7.18 8.16
N GLY A 396 -12.77 8.42 7.95
CA GLY A 396 -12.92 9.52 8.90
C GLY A 396 -12.13 9.38 10.21
N SER A 397 -11.27 8.37 10.35
CA SER A 397 -10.43 8.21 11.55
C SER A 397 -9.08 7.57 11.27
N ASP A 398 -8.16 7.71 12.23
CA ASP A 398 -6.81 7.12 12.19
C ASP A 398 -6.79 5.65 12.64
N GLN A 399 -7.96 5.06 12.90
CA GLN A 399 -8.06 3.69 13.38
C GLN A 399 -7.92 2.68 12.25
N ARG A 400 -7.47 1.47 12.62
CA ARG A 400 -7.35 0.34 11.70
C ARG A 400 -8.72 -0.28 11.45
N GLU A 401 -9.10 -0.37 10.17
CA GLU A 401 -10.20 -1.19 9.72
C GLU A 401 -9.68 -2.58 9.33
N ASP A 402 -10.26 -3.64 9.91
CA ASP A 402 -9.97 -5.02 9.52
C ASP A 402 -10.92 -5.47 8.41
N ILE A 403 -10.36 -5.69 7.23
CA ILE A 403 -11.10 -6.09 6.03
C ILE A 403 -10.81 -7.54 5.62
N THR A 404 -10.24 -8.37 6.52
CA THR A 404 -9.93 -9.79 6.22
C THR A 404 -11.17 -10.55 5.72
N HIS A 405 -12.32 -10.25 6.34
CA HIS A 405 -13.61 -10.85 6.00
C HIS A 405 -14.14 -10.50 4.60
N LEU A 406 -13.54 -9.50 3.92
CA LEU A 406 -13.84 -9.19 2.52
C LEU A 406 -13.09 -10.08 1.55
N TYR A 407 -11.94 -10.65 1.94
CA TYR A 407 -11.10 -11.50 1.09
C TYR A 407 -11.32 -12.99 1.30
N LYS A 408 -11.74 -13.40 2.51
CA LYS A 408 -11.94 -14.81 2.82
C LYS A 408 -13.01 -15.03 3.87
N TYR A 409 -13.60 -16.23 3.82
CA TYR A 409 -14.51 -16.73 4.84
C TYR A 409 -13.74 -17.16 6.10
N PRO A 410 -14.42 -17.29 7.26
CA PRO A 410 -13.80 -17.81 8.47
C PRO A 410 -13.22 -19.21 8.25
N GLU A 411 -12.04 -19.47 8.81
CA GLU A 411 -11.39 -20.78 8.73
C GLU A 411 -12.26 -21.89 9.30
N GLY A 412 -12.33 -23.03 8.60
CA GLY A 412 -13.12 -24.19 8.94
C GLY A 412 -14.60 -24.11 8.58
N SER A 413 -15.07 -22.98 8.02
CA SER A 413 -16.46 -22.81 7.58
C SER A 413 -16.78 -23.61 6.32
N ASP A 414 -18.07 -23.88 6.09
CA ASP A 414 -18.51 -24.56 4.86
C ASP A 414 -18.36 -23.65 3.64
N GLU A 415 -18.51 -22.33 3.82
CA GLU A 415 -18.29 -21.32 2.79
C GLU A 415 -16.82 -21.23 2.35
N GLU A 416 -15.88 -21.30 3.30
CA GLU A 416 -14.45 -21.41 2.98
C GLU A 416 -14.19 -22.66 2.13
N ARG A 417 -14.73 -23.81 2.54
CA ARG A 417 -14.56 -25.06 1.80
C ARG A 417 -15.11 -24.95 0.38
N ALA A 418 -16.31 -24.38 0.22
CA ALA A 418 -16.92 -24.18 -1.09
C ALA A 418 -16.07 -23.24 -1.99
N ALA A 419 -15.51 -22.17 -1.43
CA ALA A 419 -14.62 -21.27 -2.14
C ALA A 419 -13.32 -21.96 -2.59
N PHE A 420 -12.72 -22.78 -1.72
CA PHE A 420 -11.51 -23.55 -2.04
C PHE A 420 -11.78 -24.63 -3.11
N GLU A 421 -12.89 -25.36 -3.00
CA GLU A 421 -13.32 -26.33 -4.00
C GLU A 421 -13.50 -25.68 -5.37
N LYS A 422 -14.13 -24.49 -5.41
CA LYS A 422 -14.32 -23.72 -6.63
C LYS A 422 -13.00 -23.21 -7.22
N ALA A 423 -12.06 -22.79 -6.38
CA ALA A 423 -10.70 -22.45 -6.76
C ALA A 423 -9.88 -23.67 -7.23
N LYS A 424 -10.43 -24.89 -7.18
CA LYS A 424 -9.74 -26.17 -7.36
C LYS A 424 -8.54 -26.33 -6.42
N HIS A 425 -8.61 -25.66 -5.27
CA HIS A 425 -7.64 -25.79 -4.21
C HIS A 425 -8.04 -26.98 -3.34
N GLN A 426 -7.25 -28.04 -3.38
CA GLN A 426 -7.38 -29.09 -2.38
C GLN A 426 -6.72 -28.58 -1.11
N ASN A 427 -7.50 -28.06 -0.16
CA ASN A 427 -7.00 -27.62 1.14
C ASN A 427 -6.26 -28.81 1.81
N LYS A 428 -4.92 -28.79 1.76
CA LYS A 428 -4.08 -29.89 2.25
C LYS A 428 -3.90 -29.82 3.76
N LEU A 429 -4.24 -28.68 4.38
CA LEU A 429 -4.17 -28.49 5.83
C LEU A 429 -5.27 -29.27 6.56
N LEU A 430 -6.46 -29.44 5.97
CA LEU A 430 -7.55 -30.24 6.57
C LEU A 430 -7.20 -31.74 6.71
N ASN A 431 -6.23 -32.24 5.93
CA ASN A 431 -5.74 -33.62 6.02
C ASN A 431 -4.59 -33.79 7.04
N GLN A 432 -4.22 -32.75 7.80
CA GLN A 432 -3.18 -32.85 8.84
C GLN A 432 -3.74 -33.47 10.14
N GLN A 433 -3.97 -34.79 10.13
CA GLN A 433 -4.34 -35.58 11.31
C GLN A 433 -3.15 -36.21 12.06
N ASN A 434 -1.92 -35.73 11.87
CA ASN A 434 -0.80 -36.21 12.68
C ASN A 434 -0.60 -35.33 13.92
N ASN A 435 -1.52 -35.47 14.88
CA ASN A 435 -1.29 -34.96 16.23
C ASN A 435 -0.24 -35.83 16.93
N THR A 436 1.01 -35.38 16.93
CA THR A 436 2.12 -36.05 17.63
C THR A 436 1.96 -36.00 19.16
N GLY A 437 1.00 -35.23 19.66
CA GLY A 437 0.80 -34.92 21.07
C GLY A 437 1.87 -33.98 21.65
N LEU A 438 2.88 -33.59 20.86
CA LEU A 438 3.86 -32.60 21.23
C LEU A 438 3.44 -31.22 20.70
N HIS A 439 3.57 -30.20 21.53
CA HIS A 439 3.26 -28.82 21.15
C HIS A 439 4.43 -27.89 21.47
N VAL A 440 4.61 -26.88 20.63
CA VAL A 440 5.60 -25.81 20.81
C VAL A 440 4.90 -24.47 20.62
N ASN A 441 5.12 -23.53 21.53
CA ASN A 441 4.62 -22.16 21.43
C ASN A 441 5.71 -21.15 21.81
N ILE A 442 5.73 -20.00 21.15
CA ILE A 442 6.68 -18.93 21.41
C ILE A 442 5.97 -17.78 22.13
N LYS A 443 6.32 -17.57 23.40
CA LYS A 443 5.90 -16.43 24.22
C LYS A 443 6.99 -15.37 24.23
N VAL A 444 6.60 -14.11 24.31
CA VAL A 444 7.53 -12.97 24.30
C VAL A 444 7.21 -12.04 25.46
N SER A 445 8.20 -11.27 25.89
CA SER A 445 8.01 -10.24 26.91
C SER A 445 7.14 -9.10 26.35
N LEU A 446 6.44 -8.36 27.23
CA LEU A 446 5.53 -7.28 26.83
C LEU A 446 6.29 -6.09 26.21
N GLU A 447 7.46 -5.75 26.75
CA GLU A 447 8.27 -4.63 26.27
C GLU A 447 9.45 -5.13 25.44
N MET A 448 9.44 -4.84 24.14
CA MET A 448 10.52 -5.15 23.20
C MET A 448 10.88 -3.90 22.42
N ARG A 449 11.64 -3.02 23.08
CA ARG A 449 12.13 -1.79 22.48
C ARG A 449 13.47 -2.01 21.80
N LYS A 450 13.66 -1.37 20.66
CA LYS A 450 14.97 -1.29 20.01
C LYS A 450 15.96 -0.59 20.94
N GLY A 451 17.14 -1.16 21.11
CA GLY A 451 18.17 -0.66 22.04
C GLY A 451 18.23 -1.39 23.38
N CYS A 452 17.21 -2.20 23.70
CA CYS A 452 17.13 -2.90 24.99
C CYS A 452 17.40 -4.40 24.85
N ASP A 453 17.92 -5.01 25.92
CA ASP A 453 17.92 -6.46 26.07
C ASP A 453 16.54 -6.95 26.52
N PHE A 454 16.07 -8.06 25.98
CA PHE A 454 14.76 -8.63 26.35
C PHE A 454 14.75 -10.15 26.21
N ASP A 455 13.72 -10.78 26.78
CA ASP A 455 13.59 -12.24 26.82
C ASP A 455 12.42 -12.74 25.98
N VAL A 456 12.66 -13.86 25.30
CA VAL A 456 11.64 -14.64 24.61
C VAL A 456 11.68 -16.09 25.09
N PHE A 457 10.58 -16.81 24.96
CA PHE A 457 10.42 -18.12 25.59
C PHE A 457 9.80 -19.13 24.63
N ALA A 458 10.44 -20.28 24.48
CA ALA A 458 9.83 -21.46 23.89
C ALA A 458 9.17 -22.28 25.00
N VAL A 459 7.87 -22.52 24.88
CA VAL A 459 7.08 -23.36 25.77
C VAL A 459 6.77 -24.64 25.02
N VAL A 460 7.26 -25.77 25.54
CA VAL A 460 7.05 -27.09 24.95
C VAL A 460 6.23 -27.96 25.88
N THR A 461 5.23 -28.63 25.33
CA THR A 461 4.26 -29.41 26.10
C THR A 461 4.14 -30.82 25.53
N ASN A 462 4.06 -31.82 26.41
CA ASN A 462 3.80 -33.20 26.06
C ASN A 462 2.39 -33.61 26.50
N ASN A 463 1.46 -33.69 25.55
CA ASN A 463 0.08 -34.15 25.75
C ASN A 463 -0.08 -35.66 25.47
N THR A 464 1.02 -36.42 25.38
CA THR A 464 0.97 -37.89 25.28
C THR A 464 1.01 -38.54 26.66
N SER A 465 0.69 -39.83 26.71
CA SER A 465 0.73 -40.63 27.94
C SER A 465 2.12 -41.21 28.24
N VAL A 466 3.15 -40.88 27.46
CA VAL A 466 4.51 -41.44 27.59
C VAL A 466 5.54 -40.35 27.80
N ASP A 467 6.61 -40.67 28.53
CA ASP A 467 7.77 -39.79 28.67
C ASP A 467 8.41 -39.55 27.29
N LYS A 468 8.76 -38.29 27.03
CA LYS A 468 9.40 -37.87 25.79
C LYS A 468 10.79 -37.31 26.07
N LYS A 469 11.76 -37.74 25.27
CA LYS A 469 13.10 -37.18 25.24
C LYS A 469 13.31 -36.51 23.89
N CYS A 470 13.49 -35.19 23.92
CA CYS A 470 13.51 -34.36 22.74
C CYS A 470 14.79 -33.52 22.64
N ARG A 471 15.11 -33.09 21.43
CA ARG A 471 15.99 -31.94 21.15
C ARG A 471 15.13 -30.70 20.95
N LEU A 472 15.46 -29.59 21.59
CA LEU A 472 14.86 -28.29 21.30
C LEU A 472 15.92 -27.34 20.75
N VAL A 473 15.73 -26.93 19.50
CA VAL A 473 16.50 -25.84 18.89
C VAL A 473 15.65 -24.57 18.94
N PHE A 474 16.16 -23.50 19.55
CA PHE A 474 15.48 -22.22 19.64
C PHE A 474 16.40 -21.10 19.16
N ALA A 475 16.05 -20.50 18.02
CA ALA A 475 16.89 -19.52 17.33
C ALA A 475 16.11 -18.24 17.02
N SER A 476 16.84 -17.13 16.89
CA SER A 476 16.34 -15.84 16.45
C SER A 476 17.23 -15.28 15.35
N ARG A 477 16.62 -14.79 14.28
CA ARG A 477 17.33 -14.14 13.16
C ARG A 477 16.69 -12.81 12.82
N ALA A 478 17.52 -11.83 12.47
CA ALA A 478 17.00 -10.62 11.83
C ALA A 478 16.40 -11.00 10.47
N ILE A 479 15.31 -10.35 10.10
CA ILE A 479 14.68 -10.53 8.80
C ILE A 479 14.30 -9.17 8.21
N THR A 480 14.21 -9.09 6.90
CA THR A 480 13.51 -7.99 6.20
C THR A 480 12.01 -8.28 6.16
N TYR A 481 11.21 -7.27 5.80
CA TYR A 481 9.76 -7.43 5.75
C TYR A 481 9.26 -8.39 4.65
N ASP A 482 9.99 -8.57 3.56
CA ASP A 482 9.67 -9.55 2.51
C ASP A 482 9.99 -11.01 2.94
N GLY A 483 10.51 -11.18 4.16
CA GLY A 483 10.81 -12.48 4.74
C GLY A 483 12.22 -12.99 4.45
N THR A 484 13.07 -12.21 3.77
CA THR A 484 14.49 -12.55 3.56
C THR A 484 15.19 -12.66 4.91
N ILE A 485 15.96 -13.74 5.08
CA ILE A 485 16.58 -14.08 6.36
C ILE A 485 18.00 -13.53 6.42
N GLY A 486 18.22 -12.68 7.41
CA GLY A 486 19.53 -12.16 7.78
C GLY A 486 20.27 -13.04 8.78
N GLN A 487 21.19 -12.41 9.51
CA GLN A 487 22.06 -13.10 10.45
C GLN A 487 21.34 -13.50 11.75
N GLU A 488 21.91 -14.50 12.43
CA GLU A 488 21.44 -14.96 13.73
C GLU A 488 21.84 -14.00 14.85
N CYS A 489 20.88 -13.70 15.72
CA CYS A 489 21.07 -12.81 16.87
C CYS A 489 20.82 -13.51 18.22
N GLY A 490 20.54 -14.81 18.21
CA GLY A 490 20.30 -15.61 19.42
C GLY A 490 20.06 -17.07 19.06
N PHE A 491 20.63 -17.99 19.86
CA PHE A 491 20.55 -19.41 19.61
C PHE A 491 20.69 -20.23 20.91
N LYS A 492 19.88 -21.28 21.02
CA LYS A 492 20.00 -22.34 22.03
C LYS A 492 19.70 -23.69 21.39
N ASP A 493 20.53 -24.68 21.70
CA ASP A 493 20.33 -26.07 21.34
C ASP A 493 20.36 -26.93 22.60
N LEU A 494 19.20 -27.45 22.99
CA LEU A 494 19.04 -28.29 24.16
C LEU A 494 18.85 -29.74 23.71
N LEU A 495 19.91 -30.52 23.82
CA LEU A 495 19.95 -31.91 23.37
C LEU A 495 19.19 -32.89 24.27
N ASN A 496 18.80 -32.49 25.48
CA ASN A 496 18.16 -33.39 26.46
C ASN A 496 16.98 -32.69 27.14
N VAL A 497 15.93 -32.44 26.35
CA VAL A 497 14.64 -31.96 26.87
C VAL A 497 13.79 -33.16 27.25
N GLU A 498 13.71 -33.43 28.54
CA GLU A 498 12.82 -34.44 29.11
C GLU A 498 11.45 -33.82 29.40
N LEU A 499 10.40 -34.48 28.91
CA LEU A 499 9.01 -34.05 29.05
C LEU A 499 8.15 -35.22 29.54
N PRO A 500 7.76 -35.24 30.82
CA PRO A 500 6.86 -36.28 31.32
C PRO A 500 5.46 -36.16 30.70
N PRO A 501 4.60 -37.19 30.82
CA PRO A 501 3.20 -37.11 30.41
C PRO A 501 2.48 -35.91 31.03
N GLY A 502 1.84 -35.08 30.20
CA GLY A 502 1.20 -33.83 30.62
C GLY A 502 2.18 -32.72 31.03
N GLY A 503 3.49 -32.94 30.91
CA GLY A 503 4.53 -32.02 31.34
C GLY A 503 4.71 -30.84 30.39
N GLU A 504 5.10 -29.70 30.97
CA GLU A 504 5.48 -28.49 30.24
C GLU A 504 6.92 -28.08 30.61
N ARG A 505 7.70 -27.62 29.63
CA ARG A 505 9.00 -26.98 29.87
C ARG A 505 9.06 -25.62 29.18
N LYS A 506 9.46 -24.61 29.94
CA LYS A 506 9.69 -23.25 29.45
C LYS A 506 11.19 -22.98 29.32
N VAL A 507 11.63 -22.60 28.13
CA VAL A 507 13.03 -22.31 27.81
C VAL A 507 13.16 -20.86 27.39
N GLN A 508 13.94 -20.09 28.16
CA GLN A 508 14.24 -18.69 27.89
C GLN A 508 15.36 -18.56 26.85
N LEU A 509 15.25 -17.59 25.94
CA LEU A 509 16.31 -17.09 25.07
C LEU A 509 16.42 -15.57 25.28
N ARG A 510 17.56 -15.12 25.78
CA ARG A 510 17.87 -13.70 26.00
C ARG A 510 18.39 -13.09 24.71
N LEU A 511 17.74 -12.06 24.20
CA LEU A 511 18.19 -11.28 23.07
C LEU A 511 18.90 -10.04 23.58
N ASN A 512 20.23 -10.04 23.44
CA ASN A 512 21.06 -8.91 23.84
C ASN A 512 21.18 -7.93 22.67
N TYR A 513 21.05 -6.64 22.94
CA TYR A 513 21.19 -5.58 21.95
C TYR A 513 22.51 -5.67 21.17
N SER A 514 23.61 -5.96 21.86
CA SER A 514 24.93 -6.18 21.26
C SER A 514 25.00 -7.31 20.22
N LYS A 515 24.01 -8.22 20.18
CA LYS A 515 23.92 -9.31 19.21
C LYS A 515 23.00 -8.99 18.03
N TYR A 516 22.00 -8.14 18.21
CA TYR A 516 21.04 -7.82 17.14
C TYR A 516 21.26 -6.45 16.49
N CYS A 517 21.93 -5.49 17.15
CA CYS A 517 22.08 -4.10 16.69
C CYS A 517 22.67 -3.96 15.29
N ASN A 518 23.67 -4.78 14.96
CA ASN A 518 24.38 -4.73 13.68
C ASN A 518 23.70 -5.54 12.56
N VAL A 519 22.72 -6.38 12.90
CA VAL A 519 22.11 -7.33 11.95
C VAL A 519 20.64 -7.05 11.69
N ILE A 520 19.96 -6.32 12.59
CA ILE A 520 18.58 -5.91 12.40
C ILE A 520 18.48 -4.87 11.29
N THR A 521 17.48 -5.03 10.43
CA THR A 521 17.23 -4.09 9.33
C THR A 521 16.39 -2.90 9.81
N GLN A 522 16.21 -1.92 8.93
CA GLN A 522 15.28 -0.80 9.13
C GLN A 522 13.82 -1.22 9.36
N ASP A 523 13.46 -2.48 9.04
CA ASP A 523 12.12 -3.03 9.31
C ASP A 523 11.90 -3.35 10.80
N ASN A 524 12.97 -3.39 11.60
CA ASN A 524 12.95 -3.76 13.02
C ASN A 524 12.33 -5.14 13.30
N LEU A 525 12.51 -6.10 12.39
CA LEU A 525 11.91 -7.44 12.50
C LEU A 525 12.94 -8.49 12.93
N ILE A 526 12.54 -9.34 13.89
CA ILE A 526 13.29 -10.54 14.28
C ILE A 526 12.35 -11.74 14.21
N ARG A 527 12.74 -12.79 13.49
CA ARG A 527 12.01 -14.06 13.43
C ARG A 527 12.57 -15.05 14.44
N LEU A 528 11.69 -15.54 15.29
CA LEU A 528 11.93 -16.59 16.27
C LEU A 528 11.47 -17.94 15.69
N GLY A 529 12.30 -18.96 15.83
CA GLY A 529 11.98 -20.33 15.42
C GLY A 529 12.33 -21.32 16.53
N ALA A 530 11.36 -22.12 16.96
CA ALA A 530 11.52 -23.16 17.96
C ALA A 530 11.16 -24.52 17.34
N LEU A 531 12.17 -25.36 17.12
CA LEU A 531 12.06 -26.70 16.53
C LEU A 531 12.26 -27.74 17.63
N LEU A 532 11.21 -28.50 17.93
CA LEU A 532 11.25 -29.63 18.87
C LEU A 532 11.29 -30.93 18.06
N ILE A 533 12.28 -31.79 18.33
CA ILE A 533 12.46 -33.09 17.65
C ILE A 533 12.41 -34.20 18.70
N ASP A 534 11.48 -35.13 18.55
CA ASP A 534 11.42 -36.35 19.36
C ASP A 534 12.47 -37.36 18.89
N TYR A 535 13.34 -37.82 19.79
CA TYR A 535 14.35 -38.81 19.41
C TYR A 535 13.76 -40.19 19.11
N SER A 536 12.64 -40.54 19.74
CA SER A 536 12.03 -41.86 19.64
C SER A 536 11.32 -42.06 18.30
N THR A 537 10.49 -41.09 17.89
CA THR A 537 9.70 -41.17 16.66
C THR A 537 10.30 -40.39 15.49
N ARG A 538 11.32 -39.57 15.74
CA ARG A 538 11.86 -38.57 14.80
C ARG A 538 10.82 -37.55 14.34
N ASP A 539 9.66 -37.47 15.00
CA ASP A 539 8.67 -36.43 14.72
C ASP A 539 9.23 -35.08 15.13
N ALA A 540 8.83 -34.05 14.41
CA ALA A 540 9.24 -32.69 14.71
C ALA A 540 8.07 -31.71 14.62
N VAL A 541 8.11 -30.72 15.50
CA VAL A 541 7.12 -29.64 15.59
C VAL A 541 7.88 -28.32 15.56
N LEU A 542 7.46 -27.42 14.67
CA LEU A 542 8.06 -26.10 14.51
C LEU A 542 7.04 -25.03 14.89
N ALA A 543 7.42 -24.15 15.80
CA ALA A 543 6.75 -22.88 16.03
C ALA A 543 7.60 -21.75 15.45
N MET A 544 6.95 -20.81 14.76
CA MET A 544 7.58 -19.58 14.28
C MET A 544 6.79 -18.37 14.77
N ARG A 545 7.51 -17.29 15.10
CA ARG A 545 6.92 -16.02 15.48
C ARG A 545 7.84 -14.89 15.07
N THR A 546 7.34 -13.90 14.35
CA THR A 546 8.07 -12.64 14.19
C THR A 546 7.72 -11.69 15.33
N ILE A 547 8.73 -10.96 15.81
CA ILE A 547 8.60 -9.84 16.72
C ILE A 547 9.01 -8.56 15.99
N VAL A 548 8.39 -7.46 16.41
CA VAL A 548 8.64 -6.12 15.90
C VAL A 548 9.28 -5.34 17.05
N LEU A 549 10.44 -4.73 16.83
CA LEU A 549 11.07 -3.86 17.82
C LEU A 549 10.55 -2.43 17.66
N GLU A 550 10.05 -1.87 18.75
CA GLU A 550 9.53 -0.51 18.76
C GLU A 550 10.66 0.51 18.62
N ASN A 551 10.49 1.45 17.68
CA ASN A 551 11.30 2.67 17.64
C ASN A 551 10.87 3.64 18.76
N PRO A 552 11.77 4.54 19.20
CA PRO A 552 11.42 5.62 20.12
C PRO A 552 10.25 6.47 19.63
N GLU A 553 9.48 7.01 20.56
CA GLU A 553 8.41 7.94 20.25
C GLU A 553 8.97 9.30 19.81
N ILE A 554 8.33 9.93 18.82
CA ILE A 554 8.57 11.33 18.46
C ILE A 554 7.32 12.06 18.95
N LYS A 555 7.51 13.00 19.87
CA LYS A 555 6.46 13.84 20.41
C LYS A 555 6.41 15.13 19.61
N ILE A 556 5.22 15.48 19.14
CA ILE A 556 4.96 16.69 18.37
C ILE A 556 4.10 17.60 19.22
N ARG A 557 4.55 18.84 19.44
CA ARG A 557 3.79 19.87 20.14
C ARG A 557 3.62 21.10 19.24
N ILE A 558 2.37 21.46 18.98
CA ILE A 558 2.05 22.66 18.21
C ILE A 558 2.09 23.88 19.12
N LEU A 559 2.80 24.90 18.68
CA LEU A 559 3.03 26.14 19.41
C LEU A 559 2.31 27.29 18.71
N GLY A 560 1.31 27.84 19.40
CA GLY A 560 0.44 28.89 18.89
C GLY A 560 -0.87 28.35 18.31
N GLU A 561 -1.69 29.27 17.82
CA GLU A 561 -2.99 28.94 17.23
C GLU A 561 -2.83 28.66 15.74
N PRO A 562 -3.21 27.46 15.25
CA PRO A 562 -3.13 27.14 13.83
C PRO A 562 -4.16 27.99 13.07
N LYS A 563 -3.68 28.87 12.19
CA LYS A 563 -4.49 29.75 11.33
C LYS A 563 -3.92 29.77 9.93
N VAL A 564 -4.80 29.81 8.95
CA VAL A 564 -4.42 29.89 7.53
C VAL A 564 -3.60 31.14 7.26
N ASN A 565 -2.57 31.00 6.44
CA ASN A 565 -1.61 32.04 6.05
C ASN A 565 -0.89 32.68 7.25
N ARG A 566 -0.79 31.98 8.39
CA ARG A 566 -0.04 32.41 9.56
C ARG A 566 1.03 31.37 9.88
N GLN A 567 2.24 31.85 10.18
CA GLN A 567 3.32 30.99 10.62
C GLN A 567 2.89 30.19 11.86
N LEU A 568 3.08 28.88 11.81
CA LEU A 568 2.85 27.93 12.90
C LEU A 568 4.19 27.31 13.29
N ALA A 569 4.43 27.11 14.58
CA ALA A 569 5.62 26.42 15.05
C ALA A 569 5.24 25.03 15.57
N ALA A 570 6.00 24.02 15.17
CA ALA A 570 5.92 22.66 15.68
C ALA A 570 7.23 22.33 16.40
N GLU A 571 7.11 21.87 17.64
CA GLU A 571 8.23 21.38 18.43
C GLU A 571 8.24 19.86 18.38
N LEU A 572 9.38 19.33 17.93
CA LEU A 572 9.64 17.92 17.81
C LEU A 572 10.59 17.48 18.93
N THR A 573 10.24 16.41 19.63
CA THR A 573 11.09 15.83 20.68
C THR A 573 11.20 14.32 20.53
N MET A 574 12.40 13.77 20.61
CA MET A 574 12.64 12.31 20.68
C MET A 574 13.70 12.00 21.72
N GLN A 575 13.44 10.97 22.52
CA GLN A 575 14.40 10.43 23.48
C GLN A 575 15.25 9.32 22.81
N ASN A 576 16.57 9.42 22.92
CA ASN A 576 17.46 8.35 22.49
C ASN A 576 17.40 7.19 23.49
N ASN A 577 16.87 6.04 23.06
CA ASN A 577 16.79 4.83 23.89
C ASN A 577 17.90 3.82 23.59
N LEU A 578 18.85 4.17 22.71
CA LEU A 578 19.98 3.30 22.40
C LEU A 578 21.11 3.47 23.43
N PRO A 579 21.91 2.43 23.68
CA PRO A 579 23.13 2.54 24.48
C PRO A 579 24.18 3.47 23.85
N GLU A 580 24.18 3.61 22.52
CA GLU A 580 25.08 4.49 21.79
C GLU A 580 24.49 5.88 21.54
N PRO A 581 25.34 6.92 21.49
CA PRO A 581 24.94 8.23 21.00
C PRO A 581 24.62 8.17 19.50
N LEU A 582 23.69 9.02 19.08
CA LEU A 582 23.29 9.11 17.67
C LEU A 582 24.11 10.17 16.94
N GLY A 583 24.63 9.84 15.76
CA GLY A 583 25.37 10.77 14.93
C GLY A 583 24.52 11.41 13.82
N ALA A 584 24.80 12.68 13.47
CA ALA A 584 24.25 13.35 12.27
C ALA A 584 22.71 13.34 12.19
N CYS A 585 22.04 13.47 13.33
CA CYS A 585 20.59 13.41 13.44
C CYS A 585 19.91 14.49 12.58
N CYS A 586 18.75 14.17 12.01
CA CYS A 586 17.88 15.18 11.42
C CYS A 586 16.40 14.87 11.65
N PHE A 587 15.59 15.91 11.79
CA PHE A 587 14.14 15.83 11.74
C PHE A 587 13.65 16.30 10.38
N SER A 588 12.64 15.62 9.85
CA SER A 588 11.94 16.04 8.63
C SER A 588 10.44 16.05 8.87
N ILE A 589 9.74 17.06 8.35
CA ILE A 589 8.27 17.18 8.35
C ILE A 589 7.80 17.39 6.91
N GLU A 590 6.75 16.68 6.53
CA GLU A 590 5.94 16.90 5.32
C GLU A 590 4.48 16.94 5.75
N GLY A 591 3.66 17.72 5.05
CA GLY A 591 2.22 17.77 5.28
C GLY A 591 1.51 18.57 4.20
N ALA A 592 0.52 17.94 3.57
CA ALA A 592 -0.31 18.55 2.54
C ALA A 592 -0.99 19.81 3.12
N ASN A 593 -0.94 20.90 2.37
CA ASN A 593 -1.39 22.23 2.83
C ASN A 593 -0.69 22.81 4.09
N LEU A 594 0.34 22.17 4.65
CA LEU A 594 1.10 22.68 5.81
C LEU A 594 2.51 23.14 5.42
N THR A 595 3.18 22.40 4.54
CA THR A 595 4.56 22.67 4.12
C THR A 595 4.68 23.12 2.66
N GLY A 596 3.55 23.31 1.98
CA GLY A 596 3.51 23.68 0.55
C GLY A 596 4.08 22.59 -0.35
N GLY A 597 3.81 21.33 -0.02
CA GLY A 597 4.26 20.15 -0.77
C GLY A 597 5.77 19.97 -0.77
N LYS A 598 6.48 20.46 0.25
CA LYS A 598 7.94 20.31 0.40
C LYS A 598 8.29 19.71 1.75
N THR A 599 9.29 18.86 1.77
CA THR A 599 9.87 18.35 3.02
C THR A 599 10.75 19.42 3.66
N ILE A 600 10.40 19.84 4.87
CA ILE A 600 11.26 20.70 5.70
C ILE A 600 12.19 19.78 6.49
N THR A 601 13.49 20.04 6.51
CA THR A 601 14.46 19.20 7.24
C THR A 601 15.42 20.05 8.05
N GLU A 602 15.52 19.76 9.34
CA GLU A 602 16.45 20.39 10.27
C GLU A 602 17.46 19.36 10.77
N ARG A 603 18.75 19.74 10.79
CA ARG A 603 19.87 18.85 11.15
C ARG A 603 20.47 19.28 12.48
N PHE A 604 20.81 18.31 13.32
CA PHE A 604 21.60 18.54 14.52
C PHE A 604 23.07 18.67 14.13
N LEU A 605 23.70 19.76 14.57
CA LEU A 605 25.12 20.02 14.34
C LEU A 605 26.02 19.25 15.32
N ASP A 606 25.46 18.75 16.42
CA ASP A 606 26.22 18.01 17.43
C ASP A 606 26.47 16.56 17.01
N THR A 607 27.72 16.12 17.16
CA THR A 607 28.16 14.80 16.71
C THR A 607 27.87 13.67 17.70
N ASP A 608 27.34 14.00 18.89
CA ASP A 608 27.17 13.08 20.02
C ASP A 608 25.83 13.33 20.75
N CYS A 609 24.73 12.82 20.20
CA CYS A 609 23.39 13.01 20.77
C CYS A 609 23.11 11.97 21.88
N SER A 610 23.60 12.24 23.09
CA SER A 610 23.35 11.42 24.29
C SER A 610 22.12 11.83 25.11
N CYS A 611 21.52 12.99 24.81
CA CYS A 611 20.38 13.59 25.52
C CYS A 611 19.14 13.74 24.61
N ASP A 612 18.00 14.11 25.21
CA ASP A 612 16.75 14.41 24.50
C ASP A 612 16.98 15.42 23.37
N GLN A 613 16.48 15.09 22.18
CA GLN A 613 16.64 15.93 21.00
C GLN A 613 15.42 16.83 20.84
N HIS A 614 15.64 18.14 20.73
CA HIS A 614 14.60 19.16 20.61
C HIS A 614 14.84 20.05 19.38
N ILE A 615 13.85 20.17 18.50
CA ILE A 615 13.87 21.10 17.37
C ILE A 615 12.54 21.83 17.25
N TYR A 616 12.62 23.10 16.86
CA TYR A 616 11.49 23.91 16.45
C TYR A 616 11.48 24.04 14.94
N MET A 617 10.38 23.65 14.30
CA MET A 617 10.17 23.79 12.85
C MET A 617 9.01 24.75 12.60
N HIS A 618 9.12 25.57 11.55
CA HIS A 618 8.08 26.53 11.18
C HIS A 618 7.36 26.11 9.91
N THR A 619 6.03 26.05 9.97
CA THR A 619 5.14 25.71 8.86
C THR A 619 4.18 26.86 8.55
N TYR A 620 3.53 26.81 7.39
CA TYR A 620 2.59 27.83 6.93
C TYR A 620 1.34 27.13 6.40
N PRO A 621 0.27 27.01 7.21
CA PRO A 621 -0.96 26.39 6.76
C PRO A 621 -1.63 27.22 5.66
N ASN A 622 -1.99 26.57 4.54
CA ASN A 622 -2.49 27.25 3.34
C ASN A 622 -3.99 27.01 3.05
N THR A 623 -4.67 26.16 3.83
CA THR A 623 -6.12 25.88 3.67
C THR A 623 -6.87 25.86 5.00
N ASN A 624 -8.17 26.17 4.98
CA ASN A 624 -9.04 26.20 6.16
C ASN A 624 -9.29 24.80 6.76
N THR A 625 -9.13 23.76 5.94
CA THR A 625 -9.08 22.35 6.37
C THR A 625 -7.65 22.04 6.81
N LEU A 626 -7.32 22.45 8.03
CA LEU A 626 -6.16 21.88 8.70
C LEU A 626 -6.41 20.37 8.81
N PRO A 627 -5.43 19.49 8.50
CA PRO A 627 -5.54 18.09 8.92
C PRO A 627 -5.87 18.11 10.42
N LEU A 628 -6.79 17.23 10.83
CA LEU A 628 -7.39 17.18 12.16
C LEU A 628 -6.33 16.96 13.25
N PHE A 629 -5.50 17.97 13.58
CA PHE A 629 -4.30 17.84 14.41
C PHE A 629 -4.63 17.02 15.66
N ASN A 630 -4.35 15.72 15.60
CA ASN A 630 -4.73 14.84 16.69
C ASN A 630 -3.71 15.14 17.80
N PRO A 631 -4.12 15.53 19.02
CA PRO A 631 -3.21 15.88 20.11
C PRO A 631 -2.25 14.74 20.51
N THR A 632 -2.44 13.54 19.94
CA THR A 632 -1.59 12.35 20.07
C THR A 632 -0.40 12.33 19.09
N GLY A 633 -0.12 13.39 18.34
CA GLY A 633 1.20 13.58 17.68
C GLY A 633 1.51 12.69 16.47
N ASN A 634 0.49 12.13 15.79
CA ASN A 634 0.67 11.15 14.71
C ASN A 634 0.38 11.67 13.29
N GLN A 635 -0.01 12.93 13.13
CA GLN A 635 -0.63 13.40 11.88
C GLN A 635 0.30 14.07 10.88
N GLU A 636 1.56 14.30 11.23
CA GLU A 636 2.57 14.69 10.27
C GLU A 636 3.48 13.50 9.98
N THR A 637 3.96 13.38 8.74
CA THR A 637 4.93 12.37 8.35
C THR A 637 6.31 12.75 8.90
N THR A 638 6.41 12.90 10.22
CA THR A 638 7.63 13.32 10.90
C THR A 638 8.58 12.15 11.01
N LYS A 639 9.83 12.39 10.65
CA LYS A 639 10.90 11.41 10.73
C LYS A 639 12.07 11.93 11.54
N MET A 640 12.72 11.04 12.28
CA MET A 640 14.12 11.22 12.69
C MET A 640 15.01 10.20 11.96
N CYS A 641 16.12 10.68 11.41
CA CYS A 641 17.17 9.86 10.78
C CYS A 641 18.50 10.09 11.46
N SER A 642 19.32 9.03 11.56
CA SER A 642 20.78 9.13 11.71
C SER A 642 21.45 8.50 10.48
N PRO A 643 21.96 9.28 9.51
CA PRO A 643 22.56 8.76 8.29
C PRO A 643 23.88 8.01 8.50
N LYS A 644 24.57 8.26 9.61
CA LYS A 644 25.81 7.54 9.97
C LYS A 644 25.51 6.18 10.59
N ASP A 645 24.40 6.07 11.31
CA ASP A 645 24.01 4.88 12.03
C ASP A 645 22.93 4.14 11.22
N ARG A 646 23.36 3.52 10.11
CA ARG A 646 22.52 2.94 9.02
C ARG A 646 21.35 2.05 9.49
N ASN A 647 21.42 1.50 10.71
CA ASN A 647 20.43 0.60 11.29
C ASN A 647 19.65 1.17 12.48
N HIS A 648 19.94 2.39 12.95
CA HIS A 648 19.62 2.75 14.33
C HIS A 648 18.30 3.51 14.50
N LEU A 649 17.96 4.50 13.67
CA LEU A 649 16.69 5.23 13.79
C LEU A 649 16.13 5.70 12.44
N VAL A 650 15.00 5.10 12.05
CA VAL A 650 14.14 5.53 10.96
C VAL A 650 12.72 5.35 11.47
N LYS A 651 12.12 6.42 12.02
CA LYS A 651 10.71 6.42 12.44
C LYS A 651 9.84 6.89 11.30
#